data_AF-A0A255DMC5-F1
#
_entry.id   AF-A0A255DMC5-F1
#
_cell.length_a   1.000
_cell.length_b   1.000
_cell.length_c   1.000
_cell.angle_alpha   90.00
_cell.angle_beta   90.00
_cell.angle_gamma   90.00
#
_symmetry.space_group_name_H-M   'P 1'
#
loop_
_entity.id
_entity.type
_entity.pdbx_description
1 polymer ?
#
loop_
_entity_poly.entity_id
_entity_poly.type
_entity_poly.pdbx_seq_one_letter_code
_entity_poly.pdbx_strand_id
1 'polypeptide(L)'
;MQAAAVQDSSTQTAAATDVSATVTASTSVTSTSAAVQAKAAASPQAQANAAWESLVSFYFGNGTAQHPNGGIIIGNGYSWTAETCTGTTACKGGNGGIFGSGGDGYNGGNGGAAGVFGNGGAGGAGIATVNAGRGGNGGAGGLVGGNGGAGGVGADIVSAGATGGAGGSAGLFGDGGAGGAGGTGADSIVPGGTGGTGGRGGTGGLLTGSGGAGGEGGAAIPEDGTGGTGGHGGNTGLLSLYGTGGVGGVGGNAANGGQGGHGGNGGALAIFSNGGAGGVGGNSPVQGYGTYHGGRGGDGGTGGLWAGNGGDGGVGGDGGGNGGNGGNVGLLSIVGGGGSGGDGGVGQAGTPGSNGVITRIYGLDGSPGGQGGSGGNGGNGSLIIGAGGDGGSGGAGGTGGSGGKGYNVKSAETVNTGDGVPGGDGGTGGRGGDGGATGGAGGRGRYFFVFSSNGDAGTSGAGGTGGDGGQGGWGGSTNDATAVGGTGGKGGQGGAGGDGGAETTINSAGEGGTGGAGGAGGAGGYGSGTGGVAGAGGTGGNGGTGGASSTTKSSASGGAGGAGGKGGTGGNTAFTGLAGVGARGGDGGNGGNGGPDGGMGGGFGQGGNGGQFGTSGFYGNTGPNGDSGDRGTPGVIVSAAAVSAAADVSTTRASASASATPQATMQSLWTGLVDRLNYIFFNSAPSVTNDADPQDPNTGAISGQLSGESHNGYKVTYSIASGPKYGELTSFNPATGAYTYTPNSQLVTPGVTDTFTIVASNGAGAQLSGPLGTLQNALHYAAIQLGLAKPDTVQQTFTVQVLGNGVYGLTSNSQYAIVNQSYSNCTLNAAGAAVAQATAGRYRPSEADMVAYAQELNSVVRPGAKMYLDENTADGVAVKDAVALMAEKFGLTANTYHYKDSPQAMSDLQANLAYGNATMVTISASLMWNAIPNGGESSNPNYTDLDHEIVVIAVDLTKGIVTVNDSSAANAQDEPMGAGMQVSLAAFLSSWKTSGYELTVVNNDV
;
A
#
# COMPACT_ATOMS: atom_id res chain seq x y z
N MET A 1 -12.48 -15.89 -69.00
CA MET A 1 -11.93 -16.35 -70.29
C MET A 1 -10.67 -17.15 -70.01
N GLN A 2 -10.64 -18.38 -70.56
CA GLN A 2 -9.48 -19.23 -70.91
C GLN A 2 -8.17 -19.24 -70.08
N ALA A 3 -7.93 -20.44 -69.50
CA ALA A 3 -6.81 -21.38 -69.77
C ALA A 3 -5.34 -21.09 -69.35
N ALA A 4 -4.84 -21.98 -68.48
CA ALA A 4 -3.61 -22.83 -68.54
C ALA A 4 -2.23 -22.19 -68.82
N ALA A 5 -1.08 -22.63 -68.30
CA ALA A 5 -0.62 -23.56 -67.25
C ALA A 5 0.94 -23.49 -67.23
N VAL A 6 1.59 -24.24 -66.32
CA VAL A 6 3.03 -24.69 -66.26
C VAL A 6 3.86 -24.00 -65.15
N GLN A 7 3.89 -24.57 -63.93
CA GLN A 7 4.86 -25.54 -63.32
C GLN A 7 6.05 -24.82 -62.63
N ASP A 8 6.57 -25.16 -61.44
CA ASP A 8 6.53 -26.33 -60.56
C ASP A 8 7.11 -25.91 -59.18
N SER A 9 6.88 -26.72 -58.14
CA SER A 9 7.43 -26.74 -56.77
C SER A 9 6.44 -26.40 -55.65
N SER A 10 6.06 -27.47 -54.95
CA SER A 10 4.97 -27.65 -53.99
C SER A 10 4.96 -26.76 -52.75
N THR A 11 3.78 -26.20 -52.49
CA THR A 11 3.22 -25.62 -51.26
C THR A 11 3.21 -26.62 -50.09
N GLN A 12 3.44 -26.24 -48.82
CA GLN A 12 2.66 -25.38 -47.92
C GLN A 12 1.22 -25.87 -47.65
N THR A 13 1.01 -26.23 -46.37
CA THR A 13 -0.11 -25.87 -45.48
C THR A 13 -1.56 -26.11 -45.92
N ALA A 14 -2.33 -26.78 -45.05
CA ALA A 14 -3.28 -26.09 -44.19
C ALA A 14 -3.90 -27.05 -43.17
N ALA A 15 -4.21 -26.49 -42.00
CA ALA A 15 -5.16 -27.06 -41.05
C ALA A 15 -6.55 -27.21 -41.70
N ALA A 16 -7.29 -28.26 -41.33
CA ALA A 16 -8.71 -28.22 -40.97
C ALA A 16 -9.25 -29.63 -40.67
N THR A 17 -9.76 -29.76 -39.45
CA THR A 17 -10.98 -30.47 -38.99
C THR A 17 -11.66 -31.57 -39.85
N ASP A 18 -12.07 -32.60 -39.09
CA ASP A 18 -13.29 -33.45 -39.19
C ASP A 18 -13.22 -34.88 -39.78
N VAL A 19 -13.74 -35.81 -38.94
CA VAL A 19 -14.64 -36.94 -39.25
C VAL A 19 -14.36 -37.79 -40.50
N SER A 20 -14.02 -39.08 -40.30
CA SER A 20 -14.88 -40.20 -40.73
C SER A 20 -14.27 -41.58 -40.46
N ALA A 21 -15.15 -42.44 -39.96
CA ALA A 21 -14.96 -43.86 -39.72
C ALA A 21 -15.03 -44.71 -41.01
N THR A 22 -14.68 -46.00 -40.80
CA THR A 22 -15.25 -47.22 -41.44
C THR A 22 -14.87 -47.51 -42.91
N VAL A 23 -14.59 -48.73 -43.37
CA VAL A 23 -15.00 -50.13 -43.06
C VAL A 23 -13.88 -51.06 -43.61
N THR A 24 -13.34 -52.02 -42.85
CA THR A 24 -13.56 -53.51 -42.94
C THR A 24 -13.18 -54.10 -44.31
N ALA A 25 -12.45 -55.21 -44.52
CA ALA A 25 -12.11 -56.43 -43.78
C ALA A 25 -10.91 -57.07 -44.57
N SER A 26 -10.02 -57.94 -44.08
CA SER A 26 -10.25 -59.34 -43.69
C SER A 26 -8.89 -60.08 -43.62
N THR A 27 -8.83 -61.11 -42.77
CA THR A 27 -8.00 -62.35 -42.86
C THR A 27 -6.47 -62.24 -42.66
N SER A 28 -5.94 -62.55 -41.47
CA SER A 28 -5.55 -63.88 -40.91
C SER A 28 -4.17 -64.35 -41.42
N VAL A 29 -3.14 -64.63 -40.61
CA VAL A 29 -2.99 -65.82 -39.73
C VAL A 29 -1.68 -65.72 -38.90
N THR A 30 -1.78 -66.09 -37.61
CA THR A 30 -0.78 -66.58 -36.62
C THR A 30 0.55 -65.86 -36.35
N SER A 31 0.73 -65.41 -35.11
CA SER A 31 1.56 -66.16 -34.13
C SER A 31 1.23 -65.76 -32.69
N THR A 32 0.97 -66.78 -31.89
CA THR A 32 0.68 -66.74 -30.45
C THR A 32 1.97 -66.56 -29.65
N SER A 33 2.00 -65.56 -28.75
CA SER A 33 2.72 -65.70 -27.48
C SER A 33 1.99 -64.93 -26.39
N ALA A 34 1.22 -65.68 -25.61
CA ALA A 34 0.78 -65.28 -24.29
C ALA A 34 2.03 -65.07 -23.42
N ALA A 35 2.45 -63.82 -23.24
CA ALA A 35 3.24 -63.44 -22.09
C ALA A 35 2.25 -63.08 -20.97
N VAL A 36 1.91 -64.10 -20.20
CA VAL A 36 1.37 -63.99 -18.85
C VAL A 36 2.07 -62.80 -18.18
N GLN A 37 1.32 -61.73 -17.87
CA GLN A 37 1.75 -60.82 -16.82
C GLN A 37 1.81 -61.70 -15.57
N ALA A 38 3.00 -62.19 -15.26
CA ALA A 38 3.31 -62.59 -13.93
C ALA A 38 3.08 -61.33 -13.10
N LYS A 39 1.88 -61.23 -12.49
CA LYS A 39 1.75 -60.69 -11.15
C LYS A 39 2.77 -61.51 -10.39
N ALA A 40 4.00 -61.00 -10.31
CA ALA A 40 5.01 -61.55 -9.44
C ALA A 40 4.28 -61.57 -8.11
N ALA A 41 3.88 -62.76 -7.67
CA ALA A 41 3.41 -62.94 -6.33
C ALA A 41 4.64 -62.54 -5.54
N ALA A 42 4.64 -61.28 -5.09
CA ALA A 42 5.55 -60.79 -4.08
C ALA A 42 5.65 -61.94 -3.09
N SER A 43 6.88 -62.38 -2.81
CA SER A 43 7.11 -63.54 -1.96
C SER A 43 6.21 -63.45 -0.72
N PRO A 44 5.78 -64.56 -0.10
CA PRO A 44 5.00 -64.48 1.14
C PRO A 44 5.63 -63.51 2.16
N GLN A 45 6.95 -63.36 2.12
CA GLN A 45 7.73 -62.34 2.83
C GLN A 45 7.57 -60.90 2.33
N ALA A 46 7.51 -60.61 1.03
CA ALA A 46 7.25 -59.27 0.49
C ALA A 46 5.78 -58.84 0.63
N GLN A 47 4.83 -59.78 0.56
CA GLN A 47 3.41 -59.52 0.89
C GLN A 47 3.20 -59.35 2.39
N ALA A 48 3.89 -60.16 3.22
CA ALA A 48 3.89 -59.96 4.66
C ALA A 48 4.57 -58.64 5.03
N ASN A 49 5.71 -58.27 4.44
CA ASN A 49 6.39 -57.00 4.70
C ASN A 49 5.55 -55.80 4.24
N ALA A 50 4.90 -55.86 3.07
CA ALA A 50 3.97 -54.81 2.64
C ALA A 50 2.72 -54.73 3.54
N ALA A 51 2.21 -55.86 4.03
CA ALA A 51 1.13 -55.90 5.01
C ALA A 51 1.57 -55.37 6.39
N TRP A 52 2.81 -55.66 6.81
CA TRP A 52 3.42 -55.15 8.03
C TRP A 52 3.71 -53.65 7.93
N GLU A 53 4.23 -53.15 6.80
CA GLU A 53 4.42 -51.72 6.53
C GLU A 53 3.10 -50.98 6.45
N SER A 54 2.06 -51.59 5.88
CA SER A 54 0.69 -51.08 5.88
C SER A 54 0.06 -51.05 7.28
N LEU A 55 0.37 -52.04 8.13
CA LEU A 55 -0.10 -52.08 9.51
C LEU A 55 0.66 -51.04 10.36
N VAL A 56 1.97 -50.93 10.17
CA VAL A 56 2.81 -49.93 10.83
C VAL A 56 2.39 -48.53 10.40
N SER A 57 2.18 -48.24 9.11
CA SER A 57 1.74 -46.92 8.65
C SER A 57 0.33 -46.55 9.12
N PHE A 58 -0.56 -47.54 9.28
CA PHE A 58 -1.90 -47.33 9.84
C PHE A 58 -1.88 -46.87 11.31
N TYR A 59 -0.90 -47.30 12.10
CA TYR A 59 -0.76 -46.89 13.51
C TYR A 59 0.31 -45.79 13.73
N PHE A 60 1.37 -45.79 12.93
CA PHE A 60 2.61 -45.03 13.05
C PHE A 60 3.09 -44.59 11.65
N GLY A 61 2.63 -43.44 11.19
CA GLY A 61 3.01 -42.93 9.87
C GLY A 61 2.33 -41.60 9.55
N ASN A 62 2.98 -40.74 8.77
CA ASN A 62 2.33 -39.54 8.26
C ASN A 62 1.39 -39.90 7.12
N GLY A 63 0.36 -39.07 6.93
CA GLY A 63 -0.52 -39.17 5.78
C GLY A 63 0.22 -38.97 4.46
N THR A 64 -0.38 -39.48 3.39
CA THR A 64 0.08 -39.32 2.00
C THR A 64 -1.06 -38.78 1.14
N ALA A 65 -0.79 -38.35 -0.09
CA ALA A 65 -1.85 -37.88 -1.00
C ALA A 65 -2.98 -38.92 -1.21
N GLN A 66 -2.66 -40.21 -1.21
CA GLN A 66 -3.65 -41.29 -1.37
C GLN A 66 -4.38 -41.63 -0.06
N HIS A 67 -3.69 -41.47 1.07
CA HIS A 67 -4.22 -41.70 2.42
C HIS A 67 -3.91 -40.49 3.30
N PRO A 68 -4.71 -39.42 3.23
CA PRO A 68 -4.31 -38.13 3.79
C PRO A 68 -4.15 -38.13 5.31
N ASN A 69 -4.85 -39.02 6.02
CA ASN A 69 -4.78 -39.04 7.48
C ASN A 69 -3.50 -39.74 7.96
N GLY A 70 -2.91 -39.20 9.02
CA GLY A 70 -1.83 -39.86 9.74
C GLY A 70 -2.30 -41.13 10.45
N GLY A 71 -1.35 -41.97 10.81
CA GLY A 71 -1.57 -43.18 11.58
C GLY A 71 -2.19 -42.87 12.95
N ILE A 72 -3.01 -43.79 13.47
CA ILE A 72 -3.89 -43.55 14.62
C ILE A 72 -3.11 -43.08 15.87
N ILE A 73 -1.90 -43.58 16.11
CA ILE A 73 -1.14 -43.31 17.34
C ILE A 73 -0.15 -42.17 17.13
N ILE A 74 0.71 -42.25 16.12
CA ILE A 74 1.67 -41.21 15.78
C ILE A 74 1.61 -40.95 14.28
N GLY A 75 1.40 -39.71 13.89
CA GLY A 75 1.35 -39.37 12.47
C GLY A 75 0.71 -38.02 12.21
N ASN A 76 1.39 -37.18 11.44
CA ASN A 76 0.80 -35.95 10.94
C ASN A 76 -0.13 -36.25 9.76
N GLY A 77 -1.18 -35.46 9.62
CA GLY A 77 -1.96 -35.42 8.40
C GLY A 77 -1.15 -34.89 7.21
N TYR A 78 -1.57 -35.24 6.01
CA TYR A 78 -0.93 -34.80 4.78
C TYR A 78 -1.30 -33.36 4.44
N SER A 79 -0.28 -32.53 4.18
CA SER A 79 -0.43 -31.18 3.64
C SER A 79 -0.37 -31.21 2.11
N TRP A 80 -1.37 -30.62 1.46
CA TRP A 80 -1.46 -30.56 0.00
C TRP A 80 -0.65 -29.39 -0.57
N THR A 81 -0.12 -29.59 -1.78
CA THR A 81 0.68 -28.61 -2.54
C THR A 81 0.16 -28.49 -3.96
N ALA A 82 0.69 -27.52 -4.73
CA ALA A 82 0.37 -27.36 -6.15
C ALA A 82 0.65 -28.62 -6.98
N GLU A 83 1.73 -29.35 -6.67
CA GLU A 83 2.15 -30.54 -7.40
C GLU A 83 1.29 -31.76 -7.07
N THR A 84 0.72 -31.80 -5.87
CA THR A 84 0.06 -32.98 -5.31
C THR A 84 -1.47 -32.86 -5.36
N CYS A 85 -1.99 -31.62 -5.38
CA CYS A 85 -3.38 -31.29 -5.63
C CYS A 85 -3.54 -30.76 -7.06
N THR A 86 -3.59 -31.67 -8.04
CA THR A 86 -3.73 -31.30 -9.46
C THR A 86 -5.20 -31.12 -9.85
N GLY A 87 -5.52 -30.01 -10.54
CA GLY A 87 -6.85 -29.72 -11.09
C GLY A 87 -7.65 -28.64 -10.35
N THR A 88 -8.94 -28.49 -10.69
CA THR A 88 -9.86 -27.45 -10.20
C THR A 88 -10.63 -27.88 -8.94
N THR A 89 -10.07 -28.74 -8.11
CA THR A 89 -10.74 -29.28 -6.91
C THR A 89 -10.05 -28.78 -5.64
N ALA A 90 -10.85 -28.50 -4.61
CA ALA A 90 -10.33 -28.14 -3.30
C ALA A 90 -9.82 -29.38 -2.56
N CYS A 91 -8.57 -29.34 -2.08
CA CYS A 91 -7.94 -30.46 -1.39
C CYS A 91 -7.92 -30.23 0.11
N LYS A 92 -8.66 -31.08 0.84
CA LYS A 92 -8.72 -31.02 2.30
C LYS A 92 -7.48 -31.68 2.92
N GLY A 93 -6.81 -30.97 3.81
CA GLY A 93 -5.71 -31.48 4.61
C GLY A 93 -6.10 -32.70 5.44
N GLY A 94 -5.17 -33.63 5.59
CA GLY A 94 -5.41 -34.86 6.34
C GLY A 94 -5.47 -34.64 7.85
N ASN A 95 -6.17 -35.50 8.58
CA ASN A 95 -6.21 -35.43 10.05
C ASN A 95 -4.97 -36.12 10.67
N GLY A 96 -4.47 -35.59 11.77
CA GLY A 96 -3.40 -36.20 12.56
C GLY A 96 -3.90 -37.35 13.46
N GLY A 97 -2.96 -38.20 13.88
CA GLY A 97 -3.17 -39.22 14.91
C GLY A 97 -3.23 -38.66 16.34
N ILE A 98 -3.25 -39.53 17.35
CA ILE A 98 -3.24 -39.14 18.78
C ILE A 98 -2.10 -38.14 19.06
N PHE A 99 -0.90 -38.42 18.55
CA PHE A 99 0.24 -37.50 18.53
C PHE A 99 0.54 -37.12 17.08
N GLY A 100 -0.05 -36.03 16.61
CA GLY A 100 0.13 -35.58 15.24
C GLY A 100 -0.67 -34.33 14.91
N SER A 101 -0.05 -33.45 14.15
CA SER A 101 -0.71 -32.26 13.62
C SER A 101 -1.60 -32.60 12.42
N GLY A 102 -2.65 -31.82 12.20
CA GLY A 102 -3.39 -31.85 10.95
C GLY A 102 -2.55 -31.31 9.79
N GLY A 103 -2.79 -31.81 8.59
CA GLY A 103 -2.16 -31.32 7.37
C GLY A 103 -2.89 -30.13 6.78
N ASP A 104 -2.21 -29.35 5.94
CA ASP A 104 -2.74 -28.15 5.32
C ASP A 104 -3.63 -28.48 4.11
N GLY A 105 -4.68 -27.68 3.93
CA GLY A 105 -5.51 -27.70 2.74
C GLY A 105 -4.91 -26.88 1.59
N TYR A 106 -5.41 -27.11 0.39
CA TYR A 106 -4.98 -26.40 -0.83
C TYR A 106 -6.19 -26.07 -1.73
N ASN A 107 -6.11 -25.03 -2.55
CA ASN A 107 -7.19 -24.57 -3.45
C ASN A 107 -8.55 -24.37 -2.76
N GLY A 108 -8.58 -23.64 -1.64
CA GLY A 108 -9.79 -23.42 -0.84
C GLY A 108 -10.21 -24.65 0.00
N GLY A 109 -9.39 -25.69 0.05
CA GLY A 109 -9.61 -26.86 0.89
C GLY A 109 -9.34 -26.57 2.36
N ASN A 110 -10.13 -27.16 3.26
CA ASN A 110 -9.93 -26.95 4.70
C ASN A 110 -8.66 -27.65 5.20
N GLY A 111 -8.05 -27.11 6.24
CA GLY A 111 -7.01 -27.81 7.00
C GLY A 111 -7.57 -29.03 7.74
N GLY A 112 -6.70 -30.00 7.98
CA GLY A 112 -7.01 -31.18 8.77
C GLY A 112 -6.96 -30.92 10.27
N ALA A 113 -7.73 -31.67 11.05
CA ALA A 113 -7.70 -31.58 12.51
C ALA A 113 -6.53 -32.38 13.09
N ALA A 114 -5.94 -31.91 14.19
CA ALA A 114 -5.08 -32.73 15.03
C ALA A 114 -5.91 -33.71 15.88
N GLY A 115 -5.26 -34.77 16.40
CA GLY A 115 -5.89 -35.74 17.29
C GLY A 115 -5.95 -35.26 18.74
N VAL A 116 -5.19 -35.91 19.64
CA VAL A 116 -5.17 -35.53 21.06
C VAL A 116 -4.16 -34.42 21.32
N PHE A 117 -2.99 -34.51 20.68
CA PHE A 117 -1.93 -33.51 20.70
C PHE A 117 -1.52 -33.15 19.28
N GLY A 118 -1.20 -31.88 19.04
CA GLY A 118 -0.77 -31.36 17.76
C GLY A 118 -1.58 -30.15 17.32
N ASN A 119 -1.08 -29.43 16.32
CA ASN A 119 -1.75 -28.24 15.81
C ASN A 119 -2.68 -28.61 14.64
N GLY A 120 -3.77 -27.88 14.47
CA GLY A 120 -4.60 -27.99 13.28
C GLY A 120 -3.85 -27.48 12.04
N GLY A 121 -4.11 -28.07 10.89
CA GLY A 121 -3.53 -27.62 9.62
C GLY A 121 -4.17 -26.33 9.13
N ALA A 122 -3.45 -25.55 8.32
CA ALA A 122 -3.98 -24.34 7.71
C ALA A 122 -5.00 -24.67 6.60
N GLY A 123 -5.97 -23.77 6.41
CA GLY A 123 -6.84 -23.80 5.24
C GLY A 123 -6.12 -23.28 4.00
N GLY A 124 -6.42 -23.88 2.84
CA GLY A 124 -5.85 -23.46 1.56
C GLY A 124 -6.43 -22.14 1.08
N ALA A 125 -5.60 -21.31 0.44
CA ALA A 125 -6.07 -20.11 -0.27
C ALA A 125 -7.07 -20.49 -1.36
N GLY A 126 -8.12 -19.70 -1.51
CA GLY A 126 -9.14 -19.91 -2.52
C GLY A 126 -8.63 -19.60 -3.92
N ILE A 127 -9.22 -20.26 -4.91
CA ILE A 127 -9.00 -19.97 -6.34
C ILE A 127 -10.36 -19.64 -6.94
N ALA A 128 -10.49 -18.55 -7.70
CA ALA A 128 -11.77 -18.04 -8.19
C ALA A 128 -12.69 -19.11 -8.81
N THR A 129 -12.12 -20.08 -9.52
CA THR A 129 -12.84 -21.16 -10.20
C THR A 129 -13.20 -22.36 -9.30
N VAL A 130 -12.69 -22.41 -8.07
CA VAL A 130 -12.86 -23.51 -7.12
C VAL A 130 -13.57 -23.00 -5.86
N ASN A 131 -14.68 -23.65 -5.47
CA ASN A 131 -15.48 -23.23 -4.31
C ASN A 131 -15.86 -21.74 -4.31
N ALA A 132 -16.11 -21.17 -5.49
CA ALA A 132 -16.36 -19.74 -5.69
C ALA A 132 -15.26 -18.85 -5.08
N GLY A 133 -14.00 -19.30 -5.11
CA GLY A 133 -12.87 -18.55 -4.57
C GLY A 133 -12.76 -18.55 -3.05
N ARG A 134 -13.63 -19.24 -2.30
CA ARG A 134 -13.59 -19.17 -0.84
C ARG A 134 -12.31 -19.77 -0.27
N GLY A 135 -11.71 -19.09 0.70
CA GLY A 135 -10.61 -19.64 1.49
C GLY A 135 -11.06 -20.83 2.36
N GLY A 136 -10.20 -21.84 2.49
CA GLY A 136 -10.47 -23.01 3.32
C GLY A 136 -10.43 -22.67 4.81
N ASN A 137 -11.24 -23.32 5.63
CA ASN A 137 -11.15 -23.14 7.08
C ASN A 137 -9.90 -23.83 7.65
N GLY A 138 -9.30 -23.27 8.69
CA GLY A 138 -8.26 -23.92 9.47
C GLY A 138 -8.78 -25.13 10.25
N GLY A 139 -7.91 -26.11 10.44
CA GLY A 139 -8.21 -27.32 11.21
C GLY A 139 -8.21 -27.09 12.72
N ALA A 140 -8.93 -27.92 13.46
CA ALA A 140 -8.92 -27.85 14.92
C ALA A 140 -7.58 -28.33 15.50
N GLY A 141 -7.12 -27.66 16.56
CA GLY A 141 -5.98 -28.12 17.38
C GLY A 141 -6.33 -29.36 18.21
N GLY A 142 -5.30 -29.99 18.77
CA GLY A 142 -5.45 -31.24 19.52
C GLY A 142 -6.37 -31.09 20.73
N LEU A 143 -7.13 -32.15 21.04
CA LEU A 143 -8.11 -32.15 22.12
C LEU A 143 -7.52 -31.72 23.48
N VAL A 144 -6.28 -32.11 23.77
CA VAL A 144 -5.56 -31.77 25.00
C VAL A 144 -4.63 -30.59 24.78
N GLY A 145 -3.80 -30.63 23.74
CA GLY A 145 -2.79 -29.59 23.53
C GLY A 145 -2.50 -29.33 22.07
N GLY A 146 -2.69 -28.08 21.66
CA GLY A 146 -2.29 -27.59 20.35
C GLY A 146 -3.17 -26.46 19.85
N ASN A 147 -2.60 -25.66 18.97
CA ASN A 147 -3.25 -24.48 18.41
C ASN A 147 -4.15 -24.88 17.24
N GLY A 148 -5.21 -24.10 17.01
CA GLY A 148 -5.98 -24.20 15.78
C GLY A 148 -5.19 -23.70 14.57
N GLY A 149 -5.49 -24.26 13.40
CA GLY A 149 -4.88 -23.84 12.14
C GLY A 149 -5.45 -22.51 11.63
N ALA A 150 -4.69 -21.76 10.86
CA ALA A 150 -5.17 -20.53 10.24
C ALA A 150 -6.18 -20.82 9.11
N GLY A 151 -7.12 -19.90 8.89
CA GLY A 151 -7.99 -19.92 7.70
C GLY A 151 -7.24 -19.46 6.45
N GLY A 152 -7.62 -19.98 5.29
CA GLY A 152 -7.08 -19.59 3.99
C GLY A 152 -7.66 -18.27 3.50
N VAL A 153 -6.90 -17.55 2.69
CA VAL A 153 -7.34 -16.29 2.06
C VAL A 153 -8.40 -16.56 0.98
N GLY A 154 -9.38 -15.67 0.83
CA GLY A 154 -10.34 -15.69 -0.27
C GLY A 154 -9.73 -15.18 -1.58
N ALA A 155 -10.15 -15.73 -2.72
CA ALA A 155 -9.68 -15.30 -4.03
C ALA A 155 -10.22 -13.93 -4.42
N ASP A 156 -9.41 -13.20 -5.18
CA ASP A 156 -9.84 -12.02 -5.92
C ASP A 156 -10.79 -12.44 -7.05
N ILE A 157 -11.91 -11.72 -7.19
CA ILE A 157 -12.93 -12.03 -8.19
C ILE A 157 -13.51 -10.70 -8.71
N VAL A 158 -13.73 -10.63 -10.03
CA VAL A 158 -14.38 -9.48 -10.69
C VAL A 158 -15.72 -9.18 -10.02
N SER A 159 -15.93 -7.92 -9.64
CA SER A 159 -17.13 -7.40 -8.97
C SER A 159 -17.45 -7.96 -7.58
N ALA A 160 -16.92 -9.09 -7.12
CA ALA A 160 -17.26 -9.65 -5.81
C ALA A 160 -16.16 -10.55 -5.23
N GLY A 161 -15.28 -10.01 -4.41
CA GLY A 161 -14.20 -10.76 -3.76
C GLY A 161 -14.71 -11.91 -2.90
N ALA A 162 -13.96 -13.02 -2.86
CA ALA A 162 -14.40 -14.20 -2.12
C ALA A 162 -14.12 -14.09 -0.61
N THR A 163 -14.92 -14.78 0.19
CA THR A 163 -14.76 -14.77 1.66
C THR A 163 -13.53 -15.57 2.11
N GLY A 164 -12.83 -15.06 3.12
CA GLY A 164 -11.75 -15.78 3.81
C GLY A 164 -12.26 -16.96 4.64
N GLY A 165 -11.39 -17.94 4.85
CA GLY A 165 -11.66 -19.10 5.69
C GLY A 165 -11.63 -18.76 7.18
N ALA A 166 -12.45 -19.42 7.99
CA ALA A 166 -12.38 -19.26 9.44
C ALA A 166 -11.12 -19.95 10.00
N GLY A 167 -10.55 -19.39 11.07
CA GLY A 167 -9.51 -20.04 11.85
C GLY A 167 -10.05 -21.23 12.65
N GLY A 168 -9.21 -22.23 12.87
CA GLY A 168 -9.53 -23.41 13.66
C GLY A 168 -9.52 -23.13 15.16
N SER A 169 -10.36 -23.83 15.91
CA SER A 169 -10.37 -23.76 17.38
C SER A 169 -9.28 -24.63 18.01
N ALA A 170 -8.73 -24.21 19.16
CA ALA A 170 -7.93 -25.08 20.03
C ALA A 170 -8.81 -25.98 20.92
N GLY A 171 -8.20 -27.03 21.50
CA GLY A 171 -8.85 -27.97 22.41
C GLY A 171 -8.84 -27.50 23.88
N LEU A 172 -8.18 -28.23 24.76
CA LEU A 172 -8.10 -27.89 26.19
C LEU A 172 -7.08 -26.77 26.46
N PHE A 173 -5.91 -26.88 25.84
CA PHE A 173 -4.82 -25.91 25.89
C PHE A 173 -4.37 -25.53 24.48
N GLY A 174 -4.15 -24.24 24.24
CA GLY A 174 -3.64 -23.72 22.97
C GLY A 174 -4.45 -22.54 22.46
N ASP A 175 -3.93 -21.86 21.46
CA ASP A 175 -4.53 -20.66 20.90
C ASP A 175 -5.38 -20.97 19.67
N GLY A 176 -6.44 -20.19 19.46
CA GLY A 176 -7.24 -20.27 18.24
C GLY A 176 -6.44 -19.80 17.02
N GLY A 177 -6.69 -20.41 15.87
CA GLY A 177 -6.08 -19.99 14.60
C GLY A 177 -6.66 -18.67 14.10
N ALA A 178 -5.87 -17.88 13.38
CA ALA A 178 -6.37 -16.66 12.74
C ALA A 178 -7.36 -16.96 11.60
N GLY A 179 -8.32 -16.07 11.37
CA GLY A 179 -9.14 -16.10 10.16
C GLY A 179 -8.35 -15.64 8.93
N GLY A 180 -8.69 -16.17 7.76
CA GLY A 180 -8.11 -15.75 6.48
C GLY A 180 -8.72 -14.44 5.99
N ALA A 181 -7.94 -13.64 5.27
CA ALA A 181 -8.45 -12.41 4.67
C ALA A 181 -9.49 -12.71 3.57
N GLY A 182 -10.43 -11.79 3.36
CA GLY A 182 -11.29 -11.80 2.18
C GLY A 182 -10.53 -11.35 0.94
N GLY A 183 -10.90 -11.88 -0.22
CA GLY A 183 -10.35 -11.47 -1.52
C GLY A 183 -10.91 -10.12 -1.97
N THR A 184 -10.20 -9.46 -2.87
CA THR A 184 -10.60 -8.17 -3.44
C THR A 184 -11.69 -8.35 -4.50
N GLY A 185 -12.64 -7.40 -4.52
CA GLY A 185 -13.54 -7.20 -5.66
C GLY A 185 -12.76 -6.47 -6.75
N ALA A 186 -12.29 -7.21 -7.74
CA ALA A 186 -11.48 -6.67 -8.83
C ALA A 186 -12.29 -5.72 -9.73
N ASP A 187 -11.58 -4.92 -10.53
CA ASP A 187 -12.18 -3.89 -11.39
C ASP A 187 -13.24 -4.48 -12.34
N SER A 188 -14.28 -3.69 -12.64
CA SER A 188 -15.41 -4.08 -13.48
C SER A 188 -16.05 -2.86 -14.13
N ILE A 189 -16.46 -3.02 -15.40
CA ILE A 189 -17.25 -2.02 -16.14
C ILE A 189 -18.66 -1.83 -15.56
N VAL A 190 -19.12 -2.73 -14.68
CA VAL A 190 -20.41 -2.63 -14.02
C VAL A 190 -20.24 -1.89 -12.69
N PRO A 191 -20.95 -0.77 -12.46
CA PRO A 191 -20.89 -0.05 -11.19
C PRO A 191 -21.31 -0.95 -10.02
N GLY A 192 -20.59 -0.79 -8.90
CA GLY A 192 -20.82 -1.56 -7.69
C GLY A 192 -20.09 -2.91 -7.67
N GLY A 193 -19.41 -3.17 -6.57
CA GLY A 193 -18.77 -4.44 -6.27
C GLY A 193 -18.49 -4.57 -4.78
N THR A 194 -18.38 -5.79 -4.27
CA THR A 194 -18.14 -5.99 -2.83
C THR A 194 -16.83 -6.72 -2.60
N GLY A 195 -16.00 -6.20 -1.71
CA GLY A 195 -14.86 -6.93 -1.21
C GLY A 195 -15.30 -8.16 -0.42
N GLY A 196 -14.48 -9.21 -0.41
CA GLY A 196 -14.74 -10.43 0.32
C GLY A 196 -14.71 -10.20 1.83
N THR A 197 -15.60 -10.85 2.58
CA THR A 197 -15.55 -10.75 4.05
C THR A 197 -14.34 -11.49 4.61
N GLY A 198 -13.74 -10.93 5.66
CA GLY A 198 -12.69 -11.60 6.41
C GLY A 198 -13.23 -12.80 7.20
N GLY A 199 -12.42 -13.85 7.30
CA GLY A 199 -12.73 -15.05 8.07
C GLY A 199 -12.71 -14.78 9.57
N ARG A 200 -13.56 -15.47 10.33
CA ARG A 200 -13.56 -15.36 11.79
C ARG A 200 -12.33 -16.04 12.41
N GLY A 201 -11.75 -15.46 13.45
CA GLY A 201 -10.73 -16.11 14.27
C GLY A 201 -11.26 -17.30 15.07
N GLY A 202 -10.42 -18.31 15.26
CA GLY A 202 -10.74 -19.52 16.02
C GLY A 202 -10.78 -19.28 17.53
N THR A 203 -11.52 -20.10 18.27
CA THR A 203 -11.56 -19.99 19.73
C THR A 203 -10.31 -20.56 20.39
N GLY A 204 -9.81 -19.89 21.43
CA GLY A 204 -8.74 -20.39 22.29
C GLY A 204 -9.17 -21.61 23.13
N GLY A 205 -8.19 -22.28 23.73
CA GLY A 205 -8.38 -23.50 24.48
C GLY A 205 -9.27 -23.32 25.70
N LEU A 206 -10.03 -24.36 26.05
CA LEU A 206 -11.05 -24.32 27.11
C LEU A 206 -10.50 -23.83 28.46
N LEU A 207 -9.26 -24.21 28.81
CA LEU A 207 -8.63 -23.86 30.10
C LEU A 207 -7.55 -22.80 29.96
N THR A 208 -6.78 -22.79 28.87
CA THR A 208 -5.78 -21.74 28.63
C THR A 208 -5.64 -21.51 27.13
N GLY A 209 -5.56 -20.25 26.73
CA GLY A 209 -5.28 -19.85 25.36
C GLY A 209 -6.04 -18.62 24.91
N SER A 210 -5.46 -17.90 23.96
CA SER A 210 -6.07 -16.73 23.33
C SER A 210 -6.95 -17.14 22.15
N GLY A 211 -7.94 -16.30 21.85
CA GLY A 211 -8.68 -16.42 20.59
C GLY A 211 -7.82 -15.94 19.42
N GLY A 212 -7.99 -16.55 18.25
CA GLY A 212 -7.30 -16.12 17.04
C GLY A 212 -7.83 -14.79 16.51
N ALA A 213 -7.01 -14.03 15.81
CA ALA A 213 -7.44 -12.79 15.15
C ALA A 213 -8.47 -13.06 14.05
N GLY A 214 -9.39 -12.13 13.82
CA GLY A 214 -10.22 -12.11 12.62
C GLY A 214 -9.39 -11.74 11.38
N GLY A 215 -9.76 -12.28 10.23
CA GLY A 215 -9.15 -11.92 8.94
C GLY A 215 -9.64 -10.57 8.45
N GLU A 216 -8.83 -9.88 7.66
CA GLU A 216 -9.20 -8.59 7.06
C GLU A 216 -10.28 -8.77 5.99
N GLY A 217 -11.13 -7.75 5.81
CA GLY A 217 -12.03 -7.67 4.67
C GLY A 217 -11.28 -7.26 3.41
N GLY A 218 -11.66 -7.82 2.26
CA GLY A 218 -11.06 -7.48 0.97
C GLY A 218 -11.50 -6.10 0.49
N ALA A 219 -10.66 -5.43 -0.30
CA ALA A 219 -11.01 -4.16 -0.94
C ALA A 219 -12.06 -4.33 -2.05
N ALA A 220 -12.70 -3.24 -2.49
CA ALA A 220 -13.47 -3.21 -3.73
C ALA A 220 -12.98 -2.07 -4.63
N ILE A 221 -12.47 -2.43 -5.81
CA ILE A 221 -11.88 -1.50 -6.78
C ILE A 221 -12.95 -0.66 -7.53
N PRO A 222 -14.13 -1.20 -7.91
CA PRO A 222 -15.14 -0.43 -8.66
C PRO A 222 -15.61 0.86 -7.95
N GLU A 223 -16.00 1.88 -8.72
CA GLU A 223 -16.27 3.25 -8.23
C GLU A 223 -17.42 3.43 -7.24
N ASP A 224 -18.31 2.46 -7.11
CA ASP A 224 -19.35 2.45 -6.06
C ASP A 224 -19.21 1.21 -5.15
N GLY A 225 -18.00 0.68 -5.09
CA GLY A 225 -17.68 -0.54 -4.36
C GLY A 225 -17.93 -0.39 -2.86
N THR A 226 -18.25 -1.49 -2.21
CA THR A 226 -18.27 -1.60 -0.75
C THR A 226 -17.15 -2.55 -0.32
N GLY A 227 -16.30 -2.11 0.60
CA GLY A 227 -15.26 -2.95 1.16
C GLY A 227 -15.85 -4.13 1.91
N GLY A 228 -15.14 -5.25 1.91
CA GLY A 228 -15.52 -6.42 2.70
C GLY A 228 -15.46 -6.10 4.19
N THR A 229 -16.37 -6.68 4.99
CA THR A 229 -16.29 -6.53 6.45
C THR A 229 -15.11 -7.33 6.99
N GLY A 230 -14.39 -6.78 7.97
CA GLY A 230 -13.41 -7.52 8.75
C GLY A 230 -14.05 -8.67 9.53
N GLY A 231 -13.33 -9.77 9.66
CA GLY A 231 -13.75 -10.94 10.42
C GLY A 231 -13.75 -10.69 11.92
N HIS A 232 -14.64 -11.33 12.66
CA HIS A 232 -14.61 -11.23 14.12
C HIS A 232 -13.40 -11.94 14.72
N GLY A 233 -12.86 -11.37 15.80
CA GLY A 233 -11.91 -12.05 16.65
C GLY A 233 -12.49 -13.32 17.27
N GLY A 234 -11.62 -14.29 17.52
CA GLY A 234 -11.94 -15.51 18.25
C GLY A 234 -12.11 -15.24 19.74
N ASN A 235 -13.02 -15.96 20.39
CA ASN A 235 -13.14 -15.87 21.85
C ASN A 235 -12.04 -16.69 22.53
N THR A 236 -11.73 -16.36 23.78
CA THR A 236 -11.03 -17.33 24.66
C THR A 236 -11.96 -18.51 25.01
N GLY A 237 -11.40 -19.57 25.58
CA GLY A 237 -12.18 -20.72 26.04
C GLY A 237 -13.14 -20.38 27.17
N LEU A 238 -14.25 -21.13 27.28
CA LEU A 238 -15.33 -20.87 28.24
C LEU A 238 -14.85 -20.78 29.70
N LEU A 239 -13.91 -21.65 30.10
CA LEU A 239 -13.40 -21.81 31.47
C LEU A 239 -11.96 -21.30 31.60
N SER A 240 -11.55 -20.39 30.71
CA SER A 240 -10.15 -19.99 30.62
C SER A 240 -9.63 -19.42 31.95
N LEU A 241 -8.46 -19.89 32.38
CA LEU A 241 -7.76 -19.38 33.54
C LEU A 241 -7.09 -18.04 33.21
N TYR A 242 -6.53 -17.95 32.00
CA TYR A 242 -5.89 -16.78 31.43
C TYR A 242 -6.02 -16.76 29.90
N GLY A 243 -6.23 -15.59 29.31
CA GLY A 243 -6.25 -15.43 27.85
C GLY A 243 -6.78 -14.07 27.41
N THR A 244 -6.57 -13.76 26.14
CA THR A 244 -7.11 -12.56 25.48
C THR A 244 -8.00 -13.00 24.32
N GLY A 245 -9.16 -12.35 24.17
CA GLY A 245 -9.92 -12.47 22.94
C GLY A 245 -9.07 -12.02 21.75
N GLY A 246 -9.28 -12.64 20.60
CA GLY A 246 -8.63 -12.25 19.37
C GLY A 246 -9.08 -10.87 18.92
N VAL A 247 -8.19 -10.13 18.27
CA VAL A 247 -8.56 -8.85 17.66
C VAL A 247 -9.50 -9.07 16.48
N GLY A 248 -10.42 -8.14 16.25
CA GLY A 248 -11.22 -8.11 15.02
C GLY A 248 -10.38 -7.71 13.81
N GLY A 249 -10.74 -8.21 12.64
CA GLY A 249 -10.09 -7.87 11.37
C GLY A 249 -10.46 -6.47 10.89
N VAL A 250 -9.56 -5.84 10.13
CA VAL A 250 -9.81 -4.53 9.51
C VAL A 250 -10.84 -4.68 8.39
N GLY A 251 -11.69 -3.67 8.19
CA GLY A 251 -12.59 -3.61 7.03
C GLY A 251 -11.86 -3.25 5.73
N GLY A 252 -12.36 -3.71 4.60
CA GLY A 252 -11.72 -3.47 3.29
C GLY A 252 -11.92 -2.03 2.79
N ASN A 253 -10.95 -1.52 2.05
CA ASN A 253 -11.04 -0.18 1.44
C ASN A 253 -11.91 -0.21 0.17
N ALA A 254 -12.73 0.81 -0.03
CA ALA A 254 -13.55 1.01 -1.24
C ALA A 254 -14.22 2.39 -1.20
N ALA A 255 -14.99 2.76 -2.23
CA ALA A 255 -15.85 3.95 -2.20
C ALA A 255 -16.76 4.01 -0.96
N ASN A 256 -17.22 2.86 -0.48
CA ASN A 256 -17.81 2.73 0.85
C ASN A 256 -17.00 1.72 1.66
N GLY A 257 -16.25 2.20 2.64
CA GLY A 257 -15.36 1.37 3.44
C GLY A 257 -16.10 0.22 4.15
N GLY A 258 -15.48 -0.95 4.19
CA GLY A 258 -16.02 -2.11 4.90
C GLY A 258 -16.00 -1.90 6.41
N GLN A 259 -16.94 -2.50 7.15
CA GLN A 259 -16.91 -2.38 8.61
C GLN A 259 -15.74 -3.19 9.20
N GLY A 260 -15.14 -2.67 10.27
CA GLY A 260 -14.18 -3.42 11.08
C GLY A 260 -14.87 -4.56 11.83
N GLY A 261 -14.18 -5.68 11.99
CA GLY A 261 -14.68 -6.84 12.73
C GLY A 261 -14.69 -6.60 14.23
N HIS A 262 -15.68 -7.12 14.95
CA HIS A 262 -15.67 -7.08 16.42
C HIS A 262 -14.52 -7.88 17.03
N GLY A 263 -13.99 -7.41 18.15
CA GLY A 263 -13.05 -8.15 18.98
C GLY A 263 -13.69 -9.37 19.63
N GLY A 264 -12.87 -10.37 19.95
CA GLY A 264 -13.30 -11.59 20.62
C GLY A 264 -13.51 -11.39 22.12
N ASN A 265 -14.43 -12.15 22.71
CA ASN A 265 -14.74 -12.05 24.13
C ASN A 265 -13.81 -12.93 24.99
N GLY A 266 -13.58 -12.49 26.23
CA GLY A 266 -13.19 -13.32 27.35
C GLY A 266 -14.25 -14.40 27.65
N GLY A 267 -13.83 -15.57 28.11
CA GLY A 267 -14.70 -16.70 28.37
C GLY A 267 -15.77 -16.36 29.40
N ALA A 268 -17.01 -16.80 29.16
CA ALA A 268 -18.14 -16.45 30.01
C ALA A 268 -18.04 -16.98 31.45
N LEU A 269 -17.09 -17.87 31.75
CA LEU A 269 -16.75 -18.35 33.09
C LEU A 269 -15.25 -18.20 33.40
N ALA A 270 -14.52 -17.45 32.58
CA ALA A 270 -13.08 -17.28 32.73
C ALA A 270 -12.74 -16.50 34.01
N ILE A 271 -11.62 -16.90 34.64
CA ILE A 271 -11.15 -16.29 35.89
C ILE A 271 -10.48 -14.95 35.59
N PHE A 272 -9.46 -14.95 34.72
CA PHE A 272 -8.81 -13.73 34.22
C PHE A 272 -8.80 -13.77 32.69
N SER A 273 -9.55 -12.91 32.02
CA SER A 273 -9.45 -12.81 30.56
C SER A 273 -9.76 -11.42 30.06
N ASN A 274 -9.02 -10.95 29.06
CA ASN A 274 -9.30 -9.66 28.45
C ASN A 274 -10.08 -9.86 27.14
N GLY A 275 -10.97 -8.92 26.83
CA GLY A 275 -11.56 -8.83 25.50
C GLY A 275 -10.51 -8.42 24.46
N GLY A 276 -10.69 -8.88 23.23
CA GLY A 276 -9.89 -8.44 22.10
C GLY A 276 -10.36 -7.07 21.60
N ALA A 277 -9.45 -6.29 21.01
CA ALA A 277 -9.82 -5.02 20.38
C ALA A 277 -10.67 -5.27 19.12
N GLY A 278 -11.54 -4.32 18.79
CA GLY A 278 -12.24 -4.27 17.51
C GLY A 278 -11.31 -3.84 16.38
N GLY A 279 -11.62 -4.28 15.16
CA GLY A 279 -10.89 -3.93 13.96
C GLY A 279 -11.23 -2.53 13.46
N VAL A 280 -10.29 -1.88 12.78
CA VAL A 280 -10.50 -0.57 12.16
C VAL A 280 -11.47 -0.69 10.97
N GLY A 281 -12.29 0.33 10.74
CA GLY A 281 -13.14 0.42 9.55
C GLY A 281 -12.31 0.66 8.29
N GLY A 282 -12.75 0.14 7.15
CA GLY A 282 -12.10 0.36 5.86
C GLY A 282 -12.18 1.81 5.40
N ASN A 283 -11.16 2.26 4.69
CA ASN A 283 -11.09 3.64 4.23
C ASN A 283 -11.83 3.84 2.91
N SER A 284 -12.40 5.03 2.77
CA SER A 284 -12.87 5.61 1.51
C SER A 284 -11.77 6.42 0.82
N PRO A 285 -11.82 6.67 -0.50
CA PRO A 285 -10.88 7.57 -1.15
C PRO A 285 -10.80 8.94 -0.47
N VAL A 286 -9.60 9.52 -0.44
CA VAL A 286 -9.32 10.81 0.20
C VAL A 286 -10.17 11.92 -0.42
N GLN A 287 -10.31 11.91 -1.74
CA GLN A 287 -11.21 12.84 -2.46
C GLN A 287 -12.56 12.14 -2.70
N GLY A 288 -13.62 12.75 -2.21
CA GLY A 288 -14.97 12.21 -2.21
C GLY A 288 -15.74 12.54 -3.48
N TYR A 289 -16.45 11.53 -3.98
CA TYR A 289 -17.50 11.67 -4.97
C TYR A 289 -18.83 11.30 -4.31
N GLY A 290 -19.80 12.22 -4.27
CA GLY A 290 -21.16 11.91 -3.79
C GLY A 290 -21.23 11.46 -2.32
N THR A 291 -21.86 10.30 -2.06
CA THR A 291 -22.20 9.78 -0.70
C THR A 291 -21.20 8.75 -0.16
N TYR A 292 -19.99 8.72 -0.70
CA TYR A 292 -18.93 7.80 -0.28
C TYR A 292 -18.52 8.05 1.15
N HIS A 293 -18.23 6.99 1.89
CA HIS A 293 -17.94 7.08 3.32
C HIS A 293 -17.06 5.95 3.83
N GLY A 294 -16.29 6.26 4.88
CA GLY A 294 -15.48 5.29 5.58
C GLY A 294 -16.32 4.26 6.33
N GLY A 295 -15.77 3.07 6.52
CA GLY A 295 -16.41 2.00 7.27
C GLY A 295 -16.44 2.29 8.76
N ARG A 296 -17.46 1.79 9.47
CA ARG A 296 -17.48 1.86 10.94
C ARG A 296 -16.41 0.92 11.54
N GLY A 297 -15.73 1.36 12.59
CA GLY A 297 -14.85 0.53 13.39
C GLY A 297 -15.60 -0.54 14.19
N GLY A 298 -14.99 -1.70 14.39
CA GLY A 298 -15.56 -2.82 15.12
C GLY A 298 -15.62 -2.55 16.63
N ASP A 299 -16.68 -2.98 17.29
CA ASP A 299 -16.74 -2.95 18.75
C ASP A 299 -15.70 -3.90 19.40
N GLY A 300 -15.16 -3.49 20.56
CA GLY A 300 -14.26 -4.29 21.37
C GLY A 300 -14.97 -5.43 22.11
N GLY A 301 -14.23 -6.50 22.37
CA GLY A 301 -14.74 -7.68 23.06
C GLY A 301 -14.90 -7.49 24.56
N THR A 302 -15.77 -8.26 25.19
CA THR A 302 -15.97 -8.20 26.65
C THR A 302 -14.86 -8.93 27.40
N GLY A 303 -14.45 -8.43 28.57
CA GLY A 303 -13.55 -9.13 29.50
C GLY A 303 -14.19 -10.38 30.13
N GLY A 304 -13.39 -11.15 30.88
CA GLY A 304 -13.79 -12.37 31.57
C GLY A 304 -14.77 -12.10 32.73
N LEU A 305 -15.50 -13.14 33.15
CA LEU A 305 -16.59 -13.03 34.13
C LEU A 305 -16.14 -12.44 35.47
N TRP A 306 -15.00 -12.89 35.98
CA TRP A 306 -14.51 -12.55 37.33
C TRP A 306 -13.46 -11.45 37.34
N ALA A 307 -12.58 -11.43 36.34
CA ALA A 307 -11.55 -10.41 36.20
C ALA A 307 -11.06 -10.29 34.76
N GLY A 308 -10.56 -9.10 34.43
CA GLY A 308 -9.99 -8.76 33.14
C GLY A 308 -10.72 -7.60 32.47
N ASN A 309 -10.03 -7.00 31.51
CA ASN A 309 -10.44 -5.76 30.86
C ASN A 309 -11.31 -6.03 29.64
N GLY A 310 -12.19 -5.09 29.30
CA GLY A 310 -12.76 -5.03 27.95
C GLY A 310 -11.70 -4.65 26.93
N GLY A 311 -11.92 -5.05 25.67
CA GLY A 311 -11.07 -4.63 24.55
C GLY A 311 -11.51 -3.28 24.00
N ASP A 312 -10.59 -2.54 23.39
CA ASP A 312 -10.90 -1.24 22.80
C ASP A 312 -11.74 -1.37 21.52
N GLY A 313 -12.56 -0.37 21.23
CA GLY A 313 -13.26 -0.24 19.96
C GLY A 313 -12.31 0.18 18.83
N GLY A 314 -12.56 -0.29 17.62
CA GLY A 314 -11.81 0.07 16.43
C GLY A 314 -12.13 1.49 15.98
N VAL A 315 -11.15 2.17 15.40
CA VAL A 315 -11.30 3.49 14.77
C VAL A 315 -12.17 3.36 13.51
N GLY A 316 -12.99 4.37 13.22
CA GLY A 316 -13.73 4.47 11.96
C GLY A 316 -12.81 4.81 10.79
N GLY A 317 -13.10 4.26 9.62
CA GLY A 317 -12.29 4.49 8.42
C GLY A 317 -12.38 5.93 7.91
N ASP A 318 -11.35 6.35 7.18
CA ASP A 318 -11.31 7.64 6.52
C ASP A 318 -12.47 7.78 5.53
N GLY A 319 -13.01 8.98 5.43
CA GLY A 319 -14.29 9.29 4.80
C GLY A 319 -15.48 9.34 5.74
N GLY A 320 -15.27 9.60 7.03
CA GLY A 320 -16.36 9.81 7.98
C GLY A 320 -16.92 8.54 8.62
N GLY A 321 -16.15 7.45 8.67
CA GLY A 321 -16.57 6.22 9.35
C GLY A 321 -16.71 6.42 10.86
N ASN A 322 -17.73 5.82 11.47
CA ASN A 322 -17.93 5.93 12.92
C ASN A 322 -16.94 5.03 13.69
N GLY A 323 -16.54 5.44 14.89
CA GLY A 323 -15.79 4.59 15.82
C GLY A 323 -16.62 3.43 16.37
N GLY A 324 -15.94 2.35 16.74
CA GLY A 324 -16.49 1.20 17.45
C GLY A 324 -16.59 1.46 18.95
N ASN A 325 -17.55 0.84 19.63
CA ASN A 325 -17.64 0.94 21.09
C ASN A 325 -16.57 0.08 21.77
N GLY A 326 -16.04 0.54 22.89
CA GLY A 326 -15.21 -0.23 23.78
C GLY A 326 -15.99 -1.35 24.46
N GLY A 327 -15.29 -2.45 24.72
CA GLY A 327 -15.82 -3.64 25.38
C GLY A 327 -16.02 -3.43 26.88
N ASN A 328 -17.06 -4.04 27.43
CA ASN A 328 -17.29 -4.05 28.87
C ASN A 328 -16.41 -5.11 29.56
N VAL A 329 -16.19 -4.98 30.86
CA VAL A 329 -15.77 -6.14 31.68
C VAL A 329 -16.91 -7.17 31.80
N GLY A 330 -16.60 -8.36 32.30
CA GLY A 330 -17.63 -9.36 32.62
C GLY A 330 -18.59 -8.90 33.72
N LEU A 331 -19.83 -9.40 33.66
CA LEU A 331 -20.95 -8.95 34.51
C LEU A 331 -20.67 -9.04 36.03
N LEU A 332 -19.85 -10.00 36.47
CA LEU A 332 -19.53 -10.24 37.89
C LEU A 332 -18.09 -9.83 38.23
N SER A 333 -17.46 -9.00 37.38
CA SER A 333 -16.04 -8.70 37.49
C SER A 333 -15.74 -7.99 38.80
N ILE A 334 -14.74 -8.52 39.53
CA ILE A 334 -14.20 -7.94 40.77
C ILE A 334 -13.11 -6.93 40.43
N VAL A 335 -12.36 -7.16 39.35
CA VAL A 335 -11.30 -6.25 38.90
C VAL A 335 -11.23 -6.20 37.38
N GLY A 336 -11.22 -4.99 36.82
CA GLY A 336 -11.06 -4.79 35.38
C GLY A 336 -11.53 -3.42 34.91
N GLY A 337 -10.86 -2.90 33.90
CA GLY A 337 -11.25 -1.69 33.17
C GLY A 337 -12.12 -2.01 31.95
N GLY A 338 -13.07 -1.13 31.63
CA GLY A 338 -13.70 -1.15 30.31
C GLY A 338 -12.71 -0.71 29.24
N GLY A 339 -12.89 -1.18 28.01
CA GLY A 339 -12.08 -0.74 26.87
C GLY A 339 -12.50 0.65 26.40
N SER A 340 -11.59 1.40 25.81
CA SER A 340 -11.91 2.71 25.22
C SER A 340 -12.72 2.55 23.93
N GLY A 341 -13.58 3.52 23.63
CA GLY A 341 -14.24 3.61 22.33
C GLY A 341 -13.26 4.10 21.25
N GLY A 342 -13.48 3.68 20.01
CA GLY A 342 -12.68 4.11 18.88
C GLY A 342 -13.06 5.50 18.40
N ASP A 343 -12.10 6.22 17.83
CA ASP A 343 -12.34 7.53 17.23
C ASP A 343 -13.14 7.41 15.92
N GLY A 344 -13.88 8.45 15.56
CA GLY A 344 -14.48 8.60 14.24
C GLY A 344 -13.44 9.00 13.19
N GLY A 345 -13.60 8.50 11.97
CA GLY A 345 -12.73 8.81 10.84
C GLY A 345 -12.95 10.23 10.31
N VAL A 346 -11.91 10.79 9.70
CA VAL A 346 -11.95 12.12 9.08
C VAL A 346 -12.85 12.08 7.84
N GLY A 347 -13.64 13.12 7.58
CA GLY A 347 -14.49 13.23 6.39
C GLY A 347 -13.67 13.34 5.10
N GLN A 348 -14.26 12.95 3.97
CA GLN A 348 -13.55 13.01 2.67
C GLN A 348 -13.26 14.44 2.25
N ALA A 349 -12.11 14.70 1.64
CA ALA A 349 -11.85 15.96 0.96
C ALA A 349 -12.75 16.10 -0.28
N GLY A 350 -13.15 17.31 -0.63
CA GLY A 350 -13.85 17.58 -1.89
C GLY A 350 -12.91 17.50 -3.09
N THR A 351 -13.44 17.10 -4.24
CA THR A 351 -12.67 17.08 -5.50
C THR A 351 -12.31 18.49 -5.95
N PRO A 352 -11.05 18.75 -6.36
CA PRO A 352 -10.68 20.00 -7.01
C PRO A 352 -11.45 20.20 -8.32
N GLY A 353 -11.79 21.46 -8.62
CA GLY A 353 -12.36 21.83 -9.91
C GLY A 353 -11.30 21.83 -11.02
N SER A 354 -11.66 21.37 -12.21
CA SER A 354 -10.76 21.36 -13.37
C SER A 354 -10.41 22.78 -13.83
N ASN A 355 -9.13 23.01 -14.18
CA ASN A 355 -8.72 24.29 -14.77
C ASN A 355 -9.45 24.55 -16.10
N GLY A 356 -9.51 25.81 -16.48
CA GLY A 356 -10.04 26.27 -17.76
C GLY A 356 -9.10 25.94 -18.91
N VAL A 357 -9.70 25.70 -20.07
CA VAL A 357 -9.04 25.43 -21.35
C VAL A 357 -9.59 26.37 -22.42
N ILE A 358 -8.96 26.46 -23.59
CA ILE A 358 -9.37 27.40 -24.65
C ILE A 358 -10.86 27.27 -25.06
N THR A 359 -11.43 26.06 -24.97
CA THR A 359 -12.85 25.79 -25.28
C THR A 359 -13.80 26.06 -24.11
N ARG A 360 -13.26 26.14 -22.88
CA ARG A 360 -13.97 26.44 -21.63
C ARG A 360 -13.02 27.23 -20.73
N ILE A 361 -12.95 28.54 -20.96
CA ILE A 361 -11.91 29.36 -20.34
C ILE A 361 -12.06 29.45 -18.80
N TYR A 362 -13.27 29.31 -18.27
CA TYR A 362 -13.52 29.37 -16.82
C TYR A 362 -13.09 28.09 -16.12
N GLY A 363 -12.43 28.20 -14.97
CA GLY A 363 -12.20 27.06 -14.07
C GLY A 363 -13.49 26.58 -13.42
N LEU A 364 -13.59 25.28 -13.14
CA LEU A 364 -14.76 24.70 -12.47
C LEU A 364 -14.68 24.87 -10.95
N ASP A 365 -15.82 24.80 -10.28
CA ASP A 365 -15.89 24.84 -8.82
C ASP A 365 -15.34 23.56 -8.21
N GLY A 366 -14.74 23.67 -7.02
CA GLY A 366 -14.38 22.53 -6.19
C GLY A 366 -15.60 21.98 -5.45
N SER A 367 -15.64 20.67 -5.25
CA SER A 367 -16.73 20.02 -4.52
C SER A 367 -16.62 20.23 -3.01
N PRO A 368 -17.71 20.12 -2.24
CA PRO A 368 -17.66 20.15 -0.77
C PRO A 368 -16.89 18.96 -0.17
N GLY A 369 -16.31 19.15 1.01
CA GLY A 369 -15.80 18.08 1.85
C GLY A 369 -16.94 17.31 2.54
N GLY A 370 -16.71 16.03 2.84
CA GLY A 370 -17.61 15.15 3.56
C GLY A 370 -17.55 15.33 5.07
N GLN A 371 -18.61 14.89 5.76
CA GLN A 371 -18.69 14.96 7.22
C GLN A 371 -17.72 13.99 7.90
N GLY A 372 -17.18 14.37 9.06
CA GLY A 372 -16.44 13.45 9.93
C GLY A 372 -17.34 12.43 10.65
N GLY A 373 -16.77 11.30 11.08
CA GLY A 373 -17.50 10.23 11.77
C GLY A 373 -17.72 10.51 13.26
N SER A 374 -18.71 9.87 13.89
CA SER A 374 -18.89 9.93 15.35
C SER A 374 -17.90 9.03 16.09
N GLY A 375 -17.47 9.42 17.29
CA GLY A 375 -16.69 8.55 18.17
C GLY A 375 -17.53 7.44 18.84
N GLY A 376 -16.90 6.32 19.17
CA GLY A 376 -17.54 5.18 19.84
C GLY A 376 -17.54 5.32 21.36
N ASN A 377 -18.52 4.74 22.05
CA ASN A 377 -18.61 4.83 23.51
C ASN A 377 -17.56 3.95 24.20
N GLY A 378 -17.02 4.39 25.33
CA GLY A 378 -16.20 3.58 26.21
C GLY A 378 -17.01 2.49 26.93
N GLY A 379 -16.34 1.37 27.19
CA GLY A 379 -16.92 0.22 27.87
C GLY A 379 -16.98 0.40 29.39
N ASN A 380 -17.91 -0.29 30.04
CA ASN A 380 -18.03 -0.27 31.50
C ASN A 380 -16.96 -1.16 32.17
N GLY A 381 -16.33 -0.63 33.21
CA GLY A 381 -15.43 -1.33 34.12
C GLY A 381 -16.13 -2.04 35.28
N SER A 382 -15.35 -2.73 36.11
CA SER A 382 -15.86 -3.36 37.33
C SER A 382 -16.48 -2.33 38.28
N LEU A 383 -17.53 -2.75 38.98
CA LEU A 383 -18.13 -1.95 40.05
C LEU A 383 -17.40 -2.11 41.39
N ILE A 384 -16.41 -3.00 41.50
CA ILE A 384 -15.64 -3.26 42.73
C ILE A 384 -14.23 -2.66 42.64
N ILE A 385 -13.46 -2.99 41.61
CA ILE A 385 -12.16 -2.36 41.35
C ILE A 385 -12.02 -2.18 39.83
N GLY A 386 -12.66 -1.14 39.29
CA GLY A 386 -12.65 -0.94 37.85
C GLY A 386 -12.74 0.51 37.42
N ALA A 387 -12.08 0.82 36.31
CA ALA A 387 -12.23 2.09 35.61
C ALA A 387 -13.15 1.90 34.38
N GLY A 388 -14.01 2.85 34.09
CA GLY A 388 -14.67 2.90 32.79
C GLY A 388 -13.65 3.22 31.70
N GLY A 389 -13.86 2.71 30.49
CA GLY A 389 -13.05 3.11 29.34
C GLY A 389 -13.45 4.48 28.82
N ASP A 390 -12.53 5.17 28.17
CA ASP A 390 -12.80 6.50 27.61
C ASP A 390 -13.66 6.39 26.34
N GLY A 391 -14.49 7.39 26.05
CA GLY A 391 -15.18 7.48 24.77
C GLY A 391 -14.25 8.02 23.68
N GLY A 392 -14.39 7.51 22.46
CA GLY A 392 -13.61 7.97 21.31
C GLY A 392 -14.04 9.36 20.84
N SER A 393 -13.13 10.10 20.22
CA SER A 393 -13.41 11.43 19.66
C SER A 393 -14.16 11.31 18.33
N GLY A 394 -14.96 12.32 17.99
CA GLY A 394 -15.52 12.48 16.64
C GLY A 394 -14.43 12.90 15.65
N GLY A 395 -14.52 12.41 14.43
CA GLY A 395 -13.58 12.73 13.35
C GLY A 395 -13.79 14.15 12.81
N ALA A 396 -12.73 14.78 12.33
CA ALA A 396 -12.83 16.08 11.68
C ALA A 396 -13.61 16.00 10.36
N GLY A 397 -14.24 17.09 9.95
CA GLY A 397 -14.81 17.23 8.61
C GLY A 397 -13.73 17.33 7.54
N GLY A 398 -14.03 16.86 6.33
CA GLY A 398 -13.09 16.88 5.21
C GLY A 398 -12.89 18.28 4.64
N THR A 399 -11.74 18.53 4.02
CA THR A 399 -11.45 19.82 3.39
C THR A 399 -12.27 20.01 2.11
N GLY A 400 -12.76 21.22 1.81
CA GLY A 400 -13.38 21.50 0.53
C GLY A 400 -12.37 21.45 -0.63
N GLY A 401 -12.81 21.04 -1.81
CA GLY A 401 -11.96 21.01 -3.01
C GLY A 401 -11.61 22.42 -3.47
N SER A 402 -10.41 22.64 -3.99
CA SER A 402 -10.05 23.94 -4.56
C SER A 402 -10.79 24.21 -5.88
N GLY A 403 -11.12 25.46 -6.17
CA GLY A 403 -11.62 25.86 -7.48
C GLY A 403 -10.53 25.79 -8.55
N GLY A 404 -10.91 25.40 -9.76
CA GLY A 404 -10.02 25.34 -10.91
C GLY A 404 -9.55 26.73 -11.34
N LYS A 405 -8.31 26.84 -11.82
CA LYS A 405 -7.78 28.08 -12.40
C LYS A 405 -8.48 28.40 -13.71
N GLY A 406 -8.65 29.67 -14.04
CA GLY A 406 -9.06 30.12 -15.35
C GLY A 406 -7.95 29.97 -16.39
N TYR A 407 -8.32 29.90 -17.66
CA TYR A 407 -7.41 29.70 -18.78
C TYR A 407 -6.52 30.94 -19.02
N ASN A 408 -5.21 30.72 -19.07
CA ASN A 408 -4.23 31.71 -19.50
C ASN A 408 -4.15 31.72 -21.03
N VAL A 409 -4.52 32.83 -21.66
CA VAL A 409 -4.33 33.00 -23.10
C VAL A 409 -2.83 33.11 -23.39
N LYS A 410 -2.34 32.28 -24.31
CA LYS A 410 -0.90 32.13 -24.61
C LYS A 410 -0.42 33.20 -25.59
N SER A 411 0.88 33.48 -25.58
CA SER A 411 1.52 34.43 -26.50
C SER A 411 1.28 34.11 -27.98
N ALA A 412 1.21 32.81 -28.31
CA ALA A 412 0.92 32.33 -29.66
C ALA A 412 -0.51 32.66 -30.15
N GLU A 413 -1.41 33.02 -29.23
CA GLU A 413 -2.81 33.35 -29.50
C GLU A 413 -3.04 34.87 -29.61
N THR A 414 -1.95 35.62 -29.80
CA THR A 414 -1.99 37.06 -30.05
C THR A 414 -2.77 37.35 -31.32
N VAL A 415 -3.77 38.24 -31.22
CA VAL A 415 -4.58 38.64 -32.38
C VAL A 415 -3.93 39.80 -33.13
N ASN A 416 -4.00 39.77 -34.47
CA ASN A 416 -3.43 40.83 -35.31
C ASN A 416 -4.40 41.96 -35.64
N THR A 417 -5.70 41.72 -35.47
CA THR A 417 -6.78 42.68 -35.71
C THR A 417 -7.87 42.46 -34.67
N GLY A 418 -8.36 43.53 -34.04
CA GLY A 418 -9.35 43.48 -32.96
C GLY A 418 -8.77 43.24 -31.56
N ASP A 419 -9.68 43.19 -30.58
CA ASP A 419 -9.33 43.08 -29.15
C ASP A 419 -8.73 41.72 -28.79
N GLY A 420 -7.82 41.72 -27.83
CA GLY A 420 -7.25 40.50 -27.26
C GLY A 420 -8.31 39.63 -26.57
N VAL A 421 -8.12 38.32 -26.59
CA VAL A 421 -9.06 37.35 -26.00
C VAL A 421 -9.04 37.48 -24.47
N PRO A 422 -10.20 37.49 -23.78
CA PRO A 422 -10.21 37.52 -22.32
C PRO A 422 -9.64 36.23 -21.71
N GLY A 423 -8.91 36.37 -20.61
CA GLY A 423 -8.56 35.25 -19.73
C GLY A 423 -9.80 34.75 -19.00
N GLY A 424 -9.81 33.47 -18.62
CA GLY A 424 -10.96 32.89 -17.95
C GLY A 424 -11.00 33.16 -16.45
N ASP A 425 -12.19 33.17 -15.85
CA ASP A 425 -12.32 33.30 -14.39
C ASP A 425 -11.93 31.99 -13.69
N GLY A 426 -11.41 32.09 -12.47
CA GLY A 426 -11.20 30.94 -11.59
C GLY A 426 -12.50 30.45 -10.95
N GLY A 427 -12.61 29.15 -10.73
CA GLY A 427 -13.74 28.52 -10.05
C GLY A 427 -13.75 28.78 -8.55
N THR A 428 -14.90 28.61 -7.91
CA THR A 428 -15.05 28.74 -6.47
C THR A 428 -14.52 27.51 -5.73
N GLY A 429 -13.95 27.71 -4.54
CA GLY A 429 -13.58 26.62 -3.66
C GLY A 429 -14.80 26.00 -2.98
N GLY A 430 -14.76 24.69 -2.77
CA GLY A 430 -15.81 23.94 -2.10
C GLY A 430 -15.88 24.23 -0.60
N ARG A 431 -17.07 24.04 -0.01
CA ARG A 431 -17.24 24.15 1.45
C ARG A 431 -16.50 23.01 2.17
N GLY A 432 -15.88 23.29 3.32
CA GLY A 432 -15.40 22.24 4.23
C GLY A 432 -16.56 21.42 4.81
N GLY A 433 -16.32 20.13 5.02
CA GLY A 433 -17.30 19.23 5.62
C GLY A 433 -17.48 19.51 7.10
N ASP A 434 -18.63 19.16 7.66
CA ASP A 434 -18.89 19.36 9.09
C ASP A 434 -18.13 18.32 9.93
N GLY A 435 -17.80 18.69 11.16
CA GLY A 435 -17.20 17.76 12.11
C GLY A 435 -18.14 16.63 12.54
N GLY A 436 -17.55 15.52 12.99
CA GLY A 436 -18.29 14.40 13.55
C GLY A 436 -19.18 14.84 14.70
N ALA A 437 -20.48 14.62 14.54
CA ALA A 437 -21.51 15.28 15.35
C ALA A 437 -21.41 14.97 16.85
N THR A 438 -20.84 13.83 17.25
CA THR A 438 -20.70 13.44 18.65
C THR A 438 -19.42 12.63 18.91
N GLY A 439 -18.66 13.01 19.94
CA GLY A 439 -17.76 12.08 20.63
C GLY A 439 -18.53 10.93 21.30
N GLY A 440 -17.81 9.91 21.74
CA GLY A 440 -18.34 8.79 22.50
C GLY A 440 -18.49 9.10 23.98
N ALA A 441 -19.49 8.49 24.63
CA ALA A 441 -19.62 8.56 26.08
C ALA A 441 -18.51 7.78 26.78
N GLY A 442 -18.01 8.28 27.90
CA GLY A 442 -17.16 7.50 28.80
C GLY A 442 -17.92 6.36 29.47
N GLY A 443 -17.27 5.22 29.63
CA GLY A 443 -17.80 4.06 30.31
C GLY A 443 -17.90 4.25 31.82
N ARG A 444 -18.70 3.43 32.49
CA ARG A 444 -18.87 3.50 33.95
C ARG A 444 -17.90 2.57 34.68
N GLY A 445 -17.25 3.06 35.73
CA GLY A 445 -16.39 2.25 36.61
C GLY A 445 -16.57 2.66 38.07
N ARG A 446 -16.29 1.74 39.01
CA ARG A 446 -16.29 2.07 40.44
C ARG A 446 -15.19 1.38 41.23
N TYR A 447 -14.81 2.03 42.35
CA TYR A 447 -14.16 1.38 43.48
C TYR A 447 -15.17 1.13 44.61
N PHE A 448 -15.29 -0.14 45.00
CA PHE A 448 -16.15 -0.68 46.06
C PHE A 448 -17.61 -0.24 45.97
N PHE A 449 -18.17 -0.15 44.76
CA PHE A 449 -19.52 0.31 44.44
C PHE A 449 -19.83 1.78 44.74
N VAL A 450 -18.95 2.51 45.42
CA VAL A 450 -19.25 3.85 45.94
C VAL A 450 -18.47 4.96 45.25
N PHE A 451 -17.18 4.75 44.97
CA PHE A 451 -16.35 5.78 44.36
C PHE A 451 -16.39 5.64 42.85
N SER A 452 -16.86 6.66 42.14
CA SER A 452 -16.88 6.67 40.68
C SER A 452 -15.46 6.74 40.12
N SER A 453 -15.20 5.93 39.10
CA SER A 453 -13.99 5.89 38.30
C SER A 453 -14.40 5.70 36.84
N ASN A 454 -15.31 6.56 36.38
CA ASN A 454 -15.79 6.54 35.00
C ASN A 454 -14.68 7.00 34.05
N GLY A 455 -14.74 6.53 32.81
CA GLY A 455 -13.88 7.04 31.75
C GLY A 455 -14.32 8.44 31.30
N ASP A 456 -13.42 9.13 30.62
CA ASP A 456 -13.68 10.43 30.04
C ASP A 456 -14.51 10.30 28.75
N ALA A 457 -15.29 11.32 28.44
CA ALA A 457 -16.05 11.37 27.20
C ALA A 457 -15.21 11.97 26.08
N GLY A 458 -15.36 11.46 24.86
CA GLY A 458 -14.66 11.96 23.69
C GLY A 458 -15.16 13.33 23.26
N THR A 459 -14.32 14.08 22.54
CA THR A 459 -14.71 15.38 21.97
C THR A 459 -15.46 15.19 20.66
N SER A 460 -16.35 16.12 20.28
CA SER A 460 -16.91 16.17 18.93
C SER A 460 -15.87 16.65 17.92
N GLY A 461 -16.06 16.33 16.64
CA GLY A 461 -15.08 16.63 15.59
C GLY A 461 -15.07 18.10 15.17
N ALA A 462 -13.91 18.62 14.77
CA ALA A 462 -13.79 19.96 14.18
C ALA A 462 -14.36 19.99 12.75
N GLY A 463 -14.87 21.14 12.32
CA GLY A 463 -15.24 21.38 10.92
C GLY A 463 -14.03 21.43 10.00
N GLY A 464 -14.20 20.94 8.78
CA GLY A 464 -13.16 20.94 7.74
C GLY A 464 -12.90 22.34 7.18
N THR A 465 -11.72 22.55 6.60
CA THR A 465 -11.39 23.83 5.96
C THR A 465 -12.12 23.99 4.63
N GLY A 466 -12.53 25.21 4.28
CA GLY A 466 -13.01 25.50 2.92
C GLY A 466 -11.87 25.41 1.90
N GLY A 467 -12.20 25.03 0.66
CA GLY A 467 -11.25 24.98 -0.45
C GLY A 467 -10.89 26.37 -0.95
N ASP A 468 -9.69 26.53 -1.49
CA ASP A 468 -9.26 27.81 -2.06
C ASP A 468 -9.97 28.10 -3.39
N GLY A 469 -10.21 29.37 -3.70
CA GLY A 469 -10.70 29.82 -4.99
C GLY A 469 -9.62 29.72 -6.07
N GLY A 470 -10.04 29.35 -7.28
CA GLY A 470 -9.15 29.24 -8.43
C GLY A 470 -8.58 30.58 -8.87
N GLN A 471 -7.35 30.58 -9.39
CA GLN A 471 -6.76 31.81 -9.93
C GLN A 471 -7.42 32.21 -11.26
N GLY A 472 -7.62 33.50 -11.50
CA GLY A 472 -8.06 34.02 -12.79
C GLY A 472 -6.96 33.94 -13.84
N GLY A 473 -7.36 33.63 -15.07
CA GLY A 473 -6.47 33.45 -16.21
C GLY A 473 -6.01 34.76 -16.83
N TRP A 474 -4.86 34.75 -17.50
CA TRP A 474 -4.28 35.93 -18.14
C TRP A 474 -4.98 36.26 -19.45
N GLY A 475 -5.21 37.55 -19.69
CA GLY A 475 -5.77 38.06 -20.94
C GLY A 475 -4.77 37.98 -22.11
N GLY A 476 -5.29 37.76 -23.30
CA GLY A 476 -4.52 37.62 -24.54
C GLY A 476 -4.03 38.95 -25.10
N SER A 477 -2.93 38.89 -25.84
CA SER A 477 -2.34 40.09 -26.44
C SER A 477 -2.99 40.47 -27.77
N THR A 478 -2.92 41.75 -28.15
CA THR A 478 -3.28 42.24 -29.49
C THR A 478 -2.19 43.12 -30.09
N ASN A 479 -1.92 42.93 -31.39
CA ASN A 479 -1.03 43.78 -32.17
C ASN A 479 -1.75 44.97 -32.82
N ASP A 480 -3.09 45.01 -32.76
CA ASP A 480 -3.89 46.09 -33.33
C ASP A 480 -3.75 47.37 -32.48
N ALA A 481 -3.24 48.43 -33.11
CA ALA A 481 -2.98 49.71 -32.46
C ALA A 481 -4.26 50.46 -32.03
N THR A 482 -5.42 50.05 -32.53
CA THR A 482 -6.73 50.63 -32.16
C THR A 482 -7.49 49.80 -31.14
N ALA A 483 -7.02 48.60 -30.85
CA ALA A 483 -7.68 47.63 -30.00
C ALA A 483 -7.13 47.59 -28.57
N VAL A 484 -7.83 46.87 -27.71
CA VAL A 484 -7.49 46.66 -26.30
C VAL A 484 -6.95 45.25 -26.09
N GLY A 485 -5.89 45.11 -25.29
CA GLY A 485 -5.45 43.80 -24.79
C GLY A 485 -6.59 43.10 -24.04
N GLY A 486 -6.59 41.78 -24.05
CA GLY A 486 -7.63 40.99 -23.42
C GLY A 486 -7.71 41.25 -21.91
N THR A 487 -8.92 41.19 -21.35
CA THR A 487 -9.06 41.35 -19.89
C THR A 487 -8.53 40.14 -19.14
N GLY A 488 -7.91 40.35 -17.99
CA GLY A 488 -7.59 39.27 -17.06
C GLY A 488 -8.87 38.70 -16.43
N GLY A 489 -8.91 37.39 -16.22
CA GLY A 489 -10.01 36.71 -15.55
C GLY A 489 -10.03 36.97 -14.05
N LYS A 490 -11.21 36.93 -13.44
CA LYS A 490 -11.37 37.11 -11.99
C LYS A 490 -10.87 35.90 -11.22
N GLY A 491 -10.34 36.12 -10.03
CA GLY A 491 -10.10 35.05 -9.07
C GLY A 491 -11.41 34.51 -8.51
N GLY A 492 -11.46 33.20 -8.30
CA GLY A 492 -12.59 32.50 -7.71
C GLY A 492 -12.73 32.77 -6.21
N GLN A 493 -13.94 32.59 -5.68
CA GLN A 493 -14.18 32.75 -4.24
C GLN A 493 -13.64 31.56 -3.45
N GLY A 494 -13.09 31.80 -2.27
CA GLY A 494 -12.76 30.74 -1.33
C GLY A 494 -14.02 30.11 -0.74
N GLY A 495 -13.97 28.80 -0.50
CA GLY A 495 -15.06 28.04 0.10
C GLY A 495 -15.23 28.33 1.59
N ALA A 496 -16.44 28.19 2.11
CA ALA A 496 -16.67 28.35 3.54
C ALA A 496 -16.10 27.16 4.34
N GLY A 497 -15.66 27.40 5.57
CA GLY A 497 -15.32 26.32 6.50
C GLY A 497 -16.55 25.53 6.93
N GLY A 498 -16.36 24.26 7.28
CA GLY A 498 -17.39 23.39 7.83
C GLY A 498 -17.72 23.73 9.27
N ASP A 499 -18.91 23.37 9.71
CA ASP A 499 -19.35 23.61 11.09
C ASP A 499 -18.71 22.56 12.03
N GLY A 500 -18.40 22.96 13.25
CA GLY A 500 -17.93 22.05 14.28
C GLY A 500 -19.05 21.12 14.77
N GLY A 501 -18.71 19.89 15.12
CA GLY A 501 -19.67 18.93 15.67
C GLY A 501 -20.30 19.44 16.97
N ALA A 502 -21.62 19.25 17.12
CA ALA A 502 -22.37 19.72 18.27
C ALA A 502 -21.94 19.01 19.58
N GLU A 503 -22.16 19.66 20.73
CA GLU A 503 -21.96 19.04 22.03
C GLU A 503 -23.08 18.01 22.35
N THR A 504 -22.78 17.05 23.22
CA THR A 504 -23.78 16.26 23.95
C THR A 504 -23.70 16.60 25.45
N THR A 505 -24.56 16.07 26.30
CA THR A 505 -24.49 16.34 27.77
C THR A 505 -23.20 15.87 28.46
N ILE A 506 -22.24 15.28 27.73
CA ILE A 506 -21.01 14.69 28.26
C ILE A 506 -19.75 15.01 27.42
N ASN A 507 -19.88 15.30 26.13
CA ASN A 507 -18.75 15.55 25.20
C ASN A 507 -18.41 17.04 25.13
N SER A 508 -17.23 17.43 24.62
CA SER A 508 -16.95 18.85 24.28
C SER A 508 -17.30 19.13 22.81
N ALA A 509 -17.77 20.32 22.48
CA ALA A 509 -18.06 20.73 21.09
C ALA A 509 -16.80 20.83 20.22
N GLY A 510 -16.95 20.64 18.90
CA GLY A 510 -15.86 20.80 17.93
C GLY A 510 -15.74 22.23 17.41
N GLU A 511 -14.53 22.66 17.07
CA GLU A 511 -14.29 23.99 16.48
C GLU A 511 -14.83 24.09 15.05
N GLY A 512 -15.22 25.30 14.63
CA GLY A 512 -15.57 25.58 13.24
C GLY A 512 -14.33 25.60 12.34
N GLY A 513 -14.47 25.11 11.10
CA GLY A 513 -13.40 25.07 10.12
C GLY A 513 -13.06 26.45 9.56
N THR A 514 -11.82 26.65 9.11
CA THR A 514 -11.42 27.92 8.48
C THR A 514 -11.98 28.05 7.06
N GLY A 515 -12.33 29.26 6.63
CA GLY A 515 -12.67 29.53 5.23
C GLY A 515 -11.44 29.49 4.32
N GLY A 516 -11.62 29.06 3.08
CA GLY A 516 -10.57 29.01 2.05
C GLY A 516 -10.19 30.40 1.54
N ALA A 517 -8.99 30.55 0.99
CA ALA A 517 -8.54 31.82 0.43
C ALA A 517 -9.23 32.10 -0.92
N GLY A 518 -9.43 33.38 -1.24
CA GLY A 518 -9.87 33.81 -2.57
C GLY A 518 -8.73 33.70 -3.59
N GLY A 519 -9.08 33.34 -4.82
CA GLY A 519 -8.13 33.23 -5.92
C GLY A 519 -7.57 34.58 -6.35
N ALA A 520 -6.33 34.62 -6.82
CA ALA A 520 -5.76 35.83 -7.41
C ALA A 520 -6.43 36.14 -8.75
N GLY A 521 -6.61 37.42 -9.08
CA GLY A 521 -7.07 37.86 -10.39
C GLY A 521 -5.97 37.77 -11.45
N GLY A 522 -6.34 37.48 -12.68
CA GLY A 522 -5.46 37.33 -13.82
C GLY A 522 -4.93 38.66 -14.36
N ALA A 523 -3.75 38.65 -14.96
CA ALA A 523 -3.19 39.83 -15.59
C ALA A 523 -3.95 40.21 -16.87
N GLY A 524 -4.03 41.52 -17.15
CA GLY A 524 -4.51 42.01 -18.45
C GLY A 524 -3.48 41.73 -19.56
N GLY A 525 -3.97 41.44 -20.76
CA GLY A 525 -3.15 41.18 -21.94
C GLY A 525 -2.46 42.42 -22.48
N TYR A 526 -1.37 42.24 -23.21
CA TYR A 526 -0.67 43.34 -23.86
C TYR A 526 -1.52 43.91 -25.02
N GLY A 527 -1.51 45.23 -25.20
CA GLY A 527 -2.12 45.85 -26.38
C GLY A 527 -1.21 46.87 -27.05
N SER A 528 -1.06 46.79 -28.37
CA SER A 528 -0.35 47.82 -29.14
C SER A 528 -0.99 49.21 -28.98
N GLY A 529 -2.32 49.26 -28.82
CA GLY A 529 -3.07 50.48 -28.50
C GLY A 529 -3.28 50.67 -27.00
N THR A 530 -4.18 49.87 -26.40
CA THR A 530 -4.52 49.96 -24.97
C THR A 530 -4.28 48.62 -24.30
N GLY A 531 -3.68 48.63 -23.11
CA GLY A 531 -3.42 47.41 -22.34
C GLY A 531 -4.71 46.87 -21.72
N GLY A 532 -4.82 45.55 -21.61
CA GLY A 532 -5.99 44.90 -21.03
C GLY A 532 -6.20 45.25 -19.56
N VAL A 533 -7.46 45.33 -19.14
CA VAL A 533 -7.81 45.51 -17.73
C VAL A 533 -7.55 44.21 -16.99
N ALA A 534 -6.97 44.28 -15.80
CA ALA A 534 -6.74 43.09 -15.01
C ALA A 534 -8.00 42.53 -14.36
N GLY A 535 -7.96 41.26 -13.96
CA GLY A 535 -9.03 40.60 -13.23
C GLY A 535 -9.00 40.89 -11.74
N ALA A 536 -10.17 41.05 -11.12
CA ALA A 536 -10.28 41.25 -9.67
C ALA A 536 -9.86 40.01 -8.88
N GLY A 537 -9.34 40.21 -7.66
CA GLY A 537 -9.12 39.12 -6.72
C GLY A 537 -10.44 38.54 -6.21
N GLY A 538 -10.48 37.24 -5.97
CA GLY A 538 -11.63 36.55 -5.41
C GLY A 538 -11.80 36.82 -3.91
N THR A 539 -13.03 36.76 -3.41
CA THR A 539 -13.28 36.94 -1.97
C THR A 539 -12.83 35.71 -1.18
N GLY A 540 -12.34 35.90 0.04
CA GLY A 540 -12.07 34.81 0.97
C GLY A 540 -13.37 34.16 1.48
N GLY A 541 -13.31 32.87 1.77
CA GLY A 541 -14.44 32.11 2.31
C GLY A 541 -14.71 32.44 3.78
N ASN A 542 -15.97 32.29 4.22
CA ASN A 542 -16.31 32.50 5.62
C ASN A 542 -15.82 31.33 6.48
N GLY A 543 -15.45 31.59 7.73
CA GLY A 543 -15.21 30.54 8.71
C GLY A 543 -16.50 29.81 9.10
N GLY A 544 -16.40 28.53 9.41
CA GLY A 544 -17.49 27.71 9.90
C GLY A 544 -17.87 28.03 11.33
N THR A 545 -19.09 27.72 11.73
CA THR A 545 -19.55 27.97 13.10
C THR A 545 -18.97 26.95 14.07
N GLY A 546 -18.69 27.37 15.31
CA GLY A 546 -18.31 26.45 16.38
C GLY A 546 -19.50 25.59 16.83
N GLY A 547 -19.24 24.36 17.26
CA GLY A 547 -20.28 23.46 17.75
C GLY A 547 -21.04 24.02 18.96
N ALA A 548 -22.36 23.77 18.99
CA ALA A 548 -23.28 24.25 20.03
C ALA A 548 -23.03 23.63 21.41
N SER A 549 -23.24 24.38 22.50
CA SER A 549 -23.03 23.93 23.89
C SER A 549 -24.08 22.92 24.42
N SER A 550 -23.83 22.38 25.62
CA SER A 550 -24.83 21.80 26.53
C SER A 550 -24.88 22.55 27.86
N THR A 551 -25.81 22.14 28.74
CA THR A 551 -25.97 22.72 30.09
C THR A 551 -24.76 22.54 31.02
N THR A 552 -23.74 21.76 30.63
CA THR A 552 -22.64 21.32 31.51
C THR A 552 -21.21 21.58 31.00
N LYS A 553 -20.99 21.90 29.72
CA LYS A 553 -19.66 22.27 29.18
C LYS A 553 -19.77 23.45 28.19
N SER A 554 -18.64 24.09 27.90
CA SER A 554 -18.54 25.29 27.06
C SER A 554 -18.53 24.96 25.57
N SER A 555 -19.26 25.73 24.77
CA SER A 555 -19.25 25.69 23.31
C SER A 555 -17.88 26.00 22.69
N ALA A 556 -17.69 25.60 21.44
CA ALA A 556 -16.43 25.76 20.72
C ALA A 556 -16.33 27.08 19.94
N SER A 557 -15.10 27.43 19.57
CA SER A 557 -14.81 28.62 18.77
C SER A 557 -15.24 28.44 17.31
N GLY A 558 -15.67 29.54 16.68
CA GLY A 558 -15.87 29.59 15.23
C GLY A 558 -14.54 29.63 14.49
N GLY A 559 -14.54 29.16 13.25
CA GLY A 559 -13.35 29.15 12.40
C GLY A 559 -13.00 30.52 11.86
N ALA A 560 -11.73 30.73 11.48
CA ALA A 560 -11.31 31.99 10.87
C ALA A 560 -11.83 32.14 9.43
N GLY A 561 -12.12 33.37 9.00
CA GLY A 561 -12.39 33.68 7.59
C GLY A 561 -11.12 33.62 6.74
N GLY A 562 -11.24 33.18 5.49
CA GLY A 562 -10.15 33.09 4.54
C GLY A 562 -9.71 34.46 4.01
N ALA A 563 -8.45 34.58 3.58
CA ALA A 563 -7.96 35.82 3.00
C ALA A 563 -8.55 36.09 1.61
N GLY A 564 -8.74 37.35 1.25
CA GLY A 564 -9.10 37.76 -0.10
C GLY A 564 -7.91 37.64 -1.07
N GLY A 565 -8.21 37.30 -2.31
CA GLY A 565 -7.22 37.14 -3.38
C GLY A 565 -6.65 38.48 -3.84
N LYS A 566 -5.40 38.46 -4.34
CA LYS A 566 -4.79 39.68 -4.91
C LYS A 566 -5.45 40.06 -6.23
N GLY A 567 -5.58 41.35 -6.52
CA GLY A 567 -5.99 41.84 -7.83
C GLY A 567 -4.89 41.62 -8.87
N GLY A 568 -5.27 41.36 -10.11
CA GLY A 568 -4.33 41.16 -11.22
C GLY A 568 -3.64 42.45 -11.66
N THR A 569 -2.51 42.30 -12.33
CA THR A 569 -1.75 43.42 -12.91
C THR A 569 -2.31 43.84 -14.27
N GLY A 570 -2.43 45.14 -14.51
CA GLY A 570 -2.89 45.70 -15.79
C GLY A 570 -1.96 45.35 -16.95
N GLY A 571 -2.51 45.28 -18.16
CA GLY A 571 -1.76 44.95 -19.37
C GLY A 571 -0.81 46.05 -19.83
N ASN A 572 0.33 45.65 -20.38
CA ASN A 572 1.34 46.57 -20.91
C ASN A 572 0.98 47.09 -22.32
N THR A 573 1.64 48.17 -22.78
CA THR A 573 1.42 48.72 -24.13
C THR A 573 2.68 49.11 -24.89
N ALA A 574 2.52 49.34 -26.21
CA ALA A 574 3.52 49.97 -27.07
C ALA A 574 3.72 51.47 -26.78
N PHE A 575 4.68 52.09 -27.51
CA PHE A 575 5.30 53.40 -27.25
C PHE A 575 4.34 54.58 -27.00
N THR A 576 3.14 54.59 -27.57
CA THR A 576 2.13 55.68 -27.45
C THR A 576 0.81 55.20 -26.84
N GLY A 577 0.75 53.98 -26.30
CA GLY A 577 -0.47 53.35 -25.81
C GLY A 577 -0.85 53.70 -24.37
N LEU A 578 -2.08 53.39 -23.98
CA LEU A 578 -2.59 53.57 -22.62
C LEU A 578 -2.48 52.25 -21.84
N ALA A 579 -1.69 52.26 -20.76
CA ALA A 579 -1.53 51.08 -19.91
C ALA A 579 -2.84 50.60 -19.30
N GLY A 580 -2.97 49.28 -19.15
CA GLY A 580 -4.08 48.64 -18.48
C GLY A 580 -4.12 48.99 -16.99
N VAL A 581 -5.33 49.03 -16.44
CA VAL A 581 -5.59 49.34 -15.03
C VAL A 581 -5.38 48.08 -14.18
N GLY A 582 -4.74 48.24 -13.03
CA GLY A 582 -4.62 47.18 -12.03
C GLY A 582 -5.95 46.94 -11.32
N ALA A 583 -6.27 45.69 -11.01
CA ALA A 583 -7.59 45.36 -10.47
C ALA A 583 -7.66 45.44 -8.95
N ARG A 584 -8.87 45.62 -8.41
CA ARG A 584 -9.11 45.57 -6.96
C ARG A 584 -8.77 44.18 -6.39
N GLY A 585 -8.17 44.14 -5.21
CA GLY A 585 -8.04 42.91 -4.43
C GLY A 585 -9.40 42.42 -3.90
N GLY A 586 -9.53 41.13 -3.69
CA GLY A 586 -10.74 40.53 -3.14
C GLY A 586 -10.89 40.83 -1.65
N ASP A 587 -12.12 40.87 -1.17
CA ASP A 587 -12.40 41.09 0.25
C ASP A 587 -12.09 39.83 1.06
N GLY A 588 -11.65 39.99 2.31
CA GLY A 588 -11.46 38.88 3.24
C GLY A 588 -12.77 38.29 3.73
N GLY A 589 -12.79 36.99 3.99
CA GLY A 589 -13.95 36.28 4.52
C GLY A 589 -14.25 36.64 5.98
N ASN A 590 -15.52 36.51 6.37
CA ASN A 590 -15.92 36.71 7.76
C ASN A 590 -15.49 35.53 8.63
N GLY A 591 -15.13 35.80 9.88
CA GLY A 591 -14.97 34.75 10.89
C GLY A 591 -16.29 34.06 11.19
N GLY A 592 -16.24 32.77 11.43
CA GLY A 592 -17.39 31.97 11.85
C GLY A 592 -17.82 32.34 13.26
N ASN A 593 -19.12 32.23 13.53
CA ASN A 593 -19.64 32.50 14.87
C ASN A 593 -19.15 31.43 15.85
N GLY A 594 -18.90 31.83 17.10
CA GLY A 594 -18.73 30.86 18.18
C GLY A 594 -20.00 30.06 18.37
N GLY A 595 -19.88 28.85 18.91
CA GLY A 595 -21.05 28.07 19.30
C GLY A 595 -21.89 28.81 20.34
N PRO A 596 -23.22 28.60 20.38
CA PRO A 596 -24.09 29.19 21.41
C PRO A 596 -23.60 28.87 22.83
N ASP A 597 -23.66 29.85 23.73
CA ASP A 597 -23.33 29.80 25.18
C ASP A 597 -21.86 29.84 25.62
N GLY A 598 -20.94 30.41 24.85
CA GLY A 598 -19.57 30.64 25.35
C GLY A 598 -18.47 30.78 24.30
N GLY A 599 -18.75 30.36 23.06
CA GLY A 599 -17.74 30.18 22.03
C GLY A 599 -17.19 31.52 21.56
N MET A 600 -15.86 31.59 21.39
CA MET A 600 -15.27 32.75 20.75
C MET A 600 -15.61 32.72 19.25
N GLY A 601 -16.00 33.86 18.69
CA GLY A 601 -16.06 33.99 17.24
C GLY A 601 -14.67 33.88 16.61
N GLY A 602 -14.59 33.30 15.42
CA GLY A 602 -13.35 33.18 14.68
C GLY A 602 -12.81 34.53 14.20
N GLY A 603 -11.51 34.56 13.92
CA GLY A 603 -10.86 35.73 13.32
C GLY A 603 -11.37 36.01 11.90
N PHE A 604 -11.19 37.24 11.42
CA PHE A 604 -11.54 37.62 10.05
C PHE A 604 -10.39 37.41 9.07
N GLY A 605 -10.74 37.21 7.80
CA GLY A 605 -9.81 37.21 6.69
C GLY A 605 -9.34 38.61 6.33
N GLN A 606 -8.06 38.74 5.99
CA GLN A 606 -7.54 40.01 5.44
C GLN A 606 -8.01 40.20 4.00
N GLY A 607 -8.25 41.44 3.59
CA GLY A 607 -8.46 41.77 2.19
C GLY A 607 -7.18 41.61 1.38
N GLY A 608 -7.33 41.22 0.11
CA GLY A 608 -6.22 41.07 -0.81
C GLY A 608 -5.68 42.41 -1.29
N ASN A 609 -4.38 42.47 -1.60
CA ASN A 609 -3.80 43.68 -2.17
C ASN A 609 -4.35 43.93 -3.57
N GLY A 610 -4.52 45.21 -3.92
CA GLY A 610 -4.82 45.60 -5.29
C GLY A 610 -3.65 45.33 -6.24
N GLY A 611 -3.98 45.07 -7.50
CA GLY A 611 -3.02 44.82 -8.56
C GLY A 611 -2.37 46.10 -9.08
N GLN A 612 -1.16 45.97 -9.62
CA GLN A 612 -0.44 47.11 -10.19
C GLN A 612 -0.96 47.46 -11.58
N PHE A 613 -0.85 48.71 -12.00
CA PHE A 613 -1.10 49.11 -13.39
C PHE A 613 -0.04 48.54 -14.35
N GLY A 614 -0.36 48.47 -15.64
CA GLY A 614 0.59 48.05 -16.68
C GLY A 614 1.63 49.12 -17.01
N THR A 615 2.79 48.73 -17.54
CA THR A 615 3.83 49.67 -17.95
C THR A 615 3.59 50.22 -19.36
N SER A 616 3.72 51.55 -19.53
CA SER A 616 3.71 52.22 -20.84
C SER A 616 5.12 52.51 -21.37
N GLY A 617 5.26 52.81 -22.67
CA GLY A 617 6.49 53.40 -23.23
C GLY A 617 6.74 54.84 -22.77
N PHE A 618 7.88 55.44 -23.19
CA PHE A 618 8.51 56.67 -22.65
C PHE A 618 7.68 57.98 -22.68
N TYR A 619 6.40 57.94 -23.09
CA TYR A 619 5.47 59.09 -23.12
C TYR A 619 3.99 58.73 -22.80
N GLY A 620 3.69 57.50 -22.34
CA GLY A 620 2.32 57.08 -22.01
C GLY A 620 1.88 57.46 -20.60
N ASN A 621 0.58 57.69 -20.40
CA ASN A 621 -0.02 57.82 -19.07
C ASN A 621 -0.15 56.42 -18.43
N THR A 622 0.34 56.24 -17.21
CA THR A 622 0.13 55.00 -16.44
C THR A 622 -1.28 54.98 -15.87
N GLY A 623 -1.95 53.82 -15.94
CA GLY A 623 -3.24 53.61 -15.26
C GLY A 623 -3.10 53.66 -13.73
N PRO A 624 -4.20 53.76 -12.96
CA PRO A 624 -4.13 53.65 -11.51
C PRO A 624 -3.87 52.19 -11.07
N ASN A 625 -3.21 52.04 -9.91
CA ASN A 625 -3.19 50.76 -9.19
C ASN A 625 -4.62 50.42 -8.74
N GLY A 626 -4.91 49.14 -8.62
CA GLY A 626 -6.15 48.70 -8.00
C GLY A 626 -6.15 48.96 -6.50
N ASP A 627 -7.34 49.16 -5.96
CA ASP A 627 -7.54 49.28 -4.52
C ASP A 627 -7.35 47.91 -3.83
N SER A 628 -6.95 47.93 -2.55
CA SER A 628 -6.97 46.70 -1.75
C SER A 628 -8.40 46.32 -1.39
N GLY A 629 -8.66 45.03 -1.23
CA GLY A 629 -9.93 44.53 -0.71
C GLY A 629 -10.12 44.89 0.75
N ASP A 630 -11.38 44.87 1.17
CA ASP A 630 -11.77 45.12 2.55
C ASP A 630 -11.47 43.90 3.43
N ARG A 631 -11.23 44.12 4.72
CA ARG A 631 -11.12 43.02 5.69
C ARG A 631 -12.50 42.46 5.99
N GLY A 632 -12.57 41.16 6.26
CA GLY A 632 -13.79 40.54 6.78
C GLY A 632 -14.12 41.02 8.19
N THR A 633 -15.25 40.55 8.72
CA THR A 633 -15.68 40.81 10.09
C THR A 633 -15.40 39.60 11.00
N PRO A 634 -14.94 39.79 12.25
CA PRO A 634 -14.79 38.68 13.19
C PRO A 634 -16.15 38.06 13.54
N GLY A 635 -16.16 36.78 13.88
CA GLY A 635 -17.36 36.10 14.37
C GLY A 635 -17.85 36.66 15.70
N VAL A 636 -19.13 36.46 16.02
CA VAL A 636 -19.68 36.93 17.30
C VAL A 636 -19.39 35.96 18.45
N ILE A 637 -19.15 36.52 19.65
CA ILE A 637 -19.00 35.79 20.91
C ILE A 637 -20.37 35.68 21.59
N VAL A 638 -20.72 34.50 22.10
CA VAL A 638 -21.80 34.30 23.08
C VAL A 638 -21.09 33.96 24.39
N SER A 639 -21.37 34.57 25.56
CA SER A 639 -20.41 34.52 26.70
C SER A 639 -20.95 34.07 28.07
N ALA A 640 -20.12 33.31 28.80
CA ALA A 640 -19.97 33.26 30.27
C ALA A 640 -18.49 32.95 30.65
N ALA A 641 -18.02 33.41 31.82
CA ALA A 641 -16.62 33.79 32.08
C ALA A 641 -15.69 32.78 32.82
N ALA A 642 -14.41 32.74 32.37
CA ALA A 642 -13.08 32.57 33.00
C ALA A 642 -12.79 31.53 34.13
N VAL A 643 -11.60 30.86 34.06
CA VAL A 643 -10.41 30.99 34.97
C VAL A 643 -9.24 30.09 34.50
N SER A 644 -7.99 30.54 34.71
CA SER A 644 -6.71 29.94 34.32
C SER A 644 -5.92 29.27 35.47
N ALA A 645 -4.93 28.43 35.10
CA ALA A 645 -3.57 28.24 35.68
C ALA A 645 -3.21 26.88 36.35
N ALA A 646 -2.04 26.32 35.96
CA ALA A 646 -1.06 25.67 36.86
C ALA A 646 0.33 25.56 36.19
N ALA A 647 1.38 25.60 37.00
CA ALA A 647 2.78 25.87 36.64
C ALA A 647 3.74 24.66 36.83
N ASP A 648 4.94 24.84 36.26
CA ASP A 648 6.23 24.13 36.23
C ASP A 648 6.80 23.61 37.60
N VAL A 649 7.68 22.58 37.60
CA VAL A 649 8.95 22.44 38.36
C VAL A 649 9.76 21.17 37.94
N SER A 650 11.09 21.34 38.00
CA SER A 650 12.25 20.63 37.46
C SER A 650 13.06 19.70 38.42
N THR A 651 13.73 18.67 37.84
CA THR A 651 15.05 18.00 38.14
C THR A 651 15.37 17.19 39.43
N THR A 652 16.10 16.04 39.28
CA THR A 652 17.57 15.87 39.59
C THR A 652 18.10 14.41 39.40
N ARG A 653 19.44 14.27 39.25
CA ARG A 653 20.28 13.16 38.72
C ARG A 653 21.00 12.27 39.79
N ALA A 654 21.63 11.18 39.30
CA ALA A 654 22.99 10.59 39.60
C ALA A 654 23.01 9.19 40.29
N SER A 655 23.96 8.24 40.16
CA SER A 655 25.10 7.87 39.26
C SER A 655 25.78 6.55 39.77
N ALA A 656 26.40 5.75 38.87
CA ALA A 656 27.58 4.84 39.03
C ALA A 656 27.46 3.54 39.91
N SER A 657 28.19 2.41 39.76
CA SER A 657 29.47 2.01 39.11
C SER A 657 29.63 0.46 39.00
N ALA A 658 30.60 -0.02 38.20
CA ALA A 658 30.91 -1.43 37.83
C ALA A 658 31.88 -2.21 38.77
N SER A 659 31.91 -3.56 38.67
CA SER A 659 33.09 -4.42 38.30
C SER A 659 33.22 -5.81 39.00
N ALA A 660 33.33 -6.87 38.16
CA ALA A 660 34.25 -8.05 38.14
C ALA A 660 34.44 -9.10 39.29
N THR A 661 34.19 -10.38 38.91
CA THR A 661 34.88 -11.73 39.08
C THR A 661 35.97 -11.96 40.17
N PRO A 662 36.33 -13.20 40.64
CA PRO A 662 36.44 -14.49 39.88
C PRO A 662 36.25 -15.87 40.62
N GLN A 663 35.99 -16.90 39.80
CA GLN A 663 36.57 -18.27 39.71
C GLN A 663 37.02 -19.09 40.95
N ALA A 664 36.57 -20.36 41.03
CA ALA A 664 37.45 -21.54 41.17
C ALA A 664 36.72 -22.86 40.80
N THR A 665 37.41 -23.63 39.97
CA THR A 665 37.09 -24.93 39.35
C THR A 665 37.70 -26.10 40.13
N MET A 666 37.27 -27.34 39.82
CA MET A 666 38.11 -28.47 39.34
C MET A 666 37.38 -29.81 39.58
N GLN A 667 36.89 -30.53 38.56
CA GLN A 667 37.62 -31.36 37.58
C GLN A 667 38.14 -32.70 38.15
N SER A 668 37.37 -33.81 37.97
CA SER A 668 37.96 -35.16 37.75
C SER A 668 37.02 -36.26 37.19
N LEU A 669 35.98 -35.94 36.40
CA LEU A 669 35.23 -36.94 35.59
C LEU A 669 35.23 -36.60 34.08
N TRP A 670 36.18 -35.74 33.68
CA TRP A 670 36.08 -34.80 32.55
C TRP A 670 36.99 -35.15 31.36
N THR A 671 37.19 -36.42 31.00
CA THR A 671 38.06 -36.74 29.84
C THR A 671 37.42 -37.64 28.77
N GLY A 672 36.20 -38.16 28.99
CA GLY A 672 35.39 -38.79 27.91
C GLY A 672 34.14 -37.99 27.50
N LEU A 673 33.78 -36.99 28.32
CA LEU A 673 32.63 -36.09 28.10
C LEU A 673 33.06 -34.80 27.34
N VAL A 674 34.35 -34.46 27.35
CA VAL A 674 34.89 -33.20 26.80
C VAL A 674 34.90 -33.14 25.29
N ASP A 675 35.21 -34.25 24.62
CA ASP A 675 35.23 -34.26 23.15
C ASP A 675 33.82 -34.10 22.56
N ARG A 676 32.77 -34.53 23.29
CA ARG A 676 31.36 -34.39 22.89
C ARG A 676 30.70 -33.08 23.34
N LEU A 677 31.14 -32.49 24.45
CA LEU A 677 30.66 -31.17 24.88
C LEU A 677 31.28 -30.03 24.06
N ASN A 678 32.48 -30.21 23.49
CA ASN A 678 33.08 -29.20 22.59
C ASN A 678 32.24 -28.93 21.33
N TYR A 679 31.59 -29.96 20.77
CA TYR A 679 30.66 -29.79 19.64
C TYR A 679 29.33 -29.14 20.06
N ILE A 680 28.74 -29.56 21.19
CA ILE A 680 27.44 -29.05 21.65
C ILE A 680 27.53 -27.60 22.12
N PHE A 681 28.62 -27.20 22.80
CA PHE A 681 28.72 -25.93 23.51
C PHE A 681 29.81 -24.97 23.01
N PHE A 682 30.67 -25.33 22.05
CA PHE A 682 31.75 -24.46 21.56
C PHE A 682 31.97 -24.55 20.03
N ASN A 683 30.94 -24.89 19.25
CA ASN A 683 31.04 -24.94 17.78
C ASN A 683 31.45 -23.57 17.19
N SER A 684 32.36 -23.58 16.23
CA SER A 684 32.75 -22.41 15.44
C SER A 684 32.29 -22.60 14.01
N ALA A 685 31.52 -21.63 13.49
CA ALA A 685 31.01 -21.66 12.12
C ALA A 685 32.17 -21.86 11.11
N PRO A 686 31.95 -22.63 10.02
CA PRO A 686 32.95 -22.76 8.97
C PRO A 686 33.17 -21.39 8.29
N SER A 687 34.36 -21.14 7.76
CA SER A 687 34.62 -20.02 6.83
C SER A 687 34.60 -20.57 5.41
N VAL A 688 34.19 -19.76 4.43
CA VAL A 688 34.19 -20.16 3.02
C VAL A 688 34.85 -19.07 2.20
N THR A 689 35.85 -19.44 1.42
CA THR A 689 36.44 -18.60 0.37
C THR A 689 36.02 -19.14 -1.00
N ASN A 690 36.13 -18.30 -2.02
CA ASN A 690 35.82 -18.67 -3.39
C ASN A 690 36.99 -18.25 -4.29
N ASP A 691 37.61 -19.24 -4.92
CA ASP A 691 38.62 -19.02 -5.96
C ASP A 691 37.93 -19.21 -7.31
N ALA A 692 37.63 -18.10 -7.99
CA ALA A 692 37.01 -18.10 -9.31
C ALA A 692 38.07 -17.92 -10.41
N ASP A 693 37.96 -18.72 -11.47
CA ASP A 693 38.78 -18.60 -12.67
C ASP A 693 38.40 -17.35 -13.50
N PRO A 694 39.30 -16.85 -14.37
CA PRO A 694 38.94 -15.83 -15.35
C PRO A 694 37.80 -16.28 -16.26
N GLN A 695 36.93 -15.35 -16.65
CA GLN A 695 35.80 -15.65 -17.53
C GLN A 695 36.23 -16.25 -18.88
N ASP A 696 35.40 -17.14 -19.43
CA ASP A 696 35.52 -17.60 -20.81
C ASP A 696 35.16 -16.45 -21.77
N PRO A 697 36.04 -16.08 -22.71
CA PRO A 697 35.85 -14.91 -23.57
C PRO A 697 34.76 -15.04 -24.63
N ASN A 698 34.26 -16.26 -24.91
CA ASN A 698 33.22 -16.50 -25.92
C ASN A 698 31.84 -16.69 -25.30
N THR A 699 31.78 -17.25 -24.08
CA THR A 699 30.53 -17.63 -23.41
C THR A 699 30.24 -16.83 -22.15
N GLY A 700 31.23 -16.08 -21.62
CA GLY A 700 31.12 -15.36 -20.35
C GLY A 700 31.06 -16.28 -19.12
N ALA A 701 31.23 -17.59 -19.29
CA ALA A 701 31.16 -18.56 -18.20
C ALA A 701 32.34 -18.41 -17.23
N ILE A 702 32.08 -18.57 -15.93
CA ILE A 702 33.08 -18.44 -14.87
C ILE A 702 33.06 -19.72 -14.03
N SER A 703 34.14 -20.50 -14.10
CA SER A 703 34.33 -21.64 -13.21
C SER A 703 34.85 -21.16 -11.86
N GLY A 704 34.43 -21.82 -10.78
CA GLY A 704 34.91 -21.48 -9.45
C GLY A 704 34.95 -22.67 -8.51
N GLN A 705 35.72 -22.49 -7.44
CA GLN A 705 35.96 -23.50 -6.44
C GLN A 705 35.76 -22.89 -5.05
N LEU A 706 34.70 -23.35 -4.36
CA LEU A 706 34.44 -22.99 -2.98
C LEU A 706 35.35 -23.80 -2.05
N SER A 707 36.03 -23.12 -1.13
CA SER A 707 36.94 -23.70 -0.16
C SER A 707 36.49 -23.36 1.25
N GLY A 708 35.90 -24.34 1.92
CA GLY A 708 35.35 -24.24 3.26
C GLY A 708 36.32 -24.79 4.29
N GLU A 709 36.74 -23.97 5.26
CA GLU A 709 37.56 -24.42 6.39
C GLU A 709 36.66 -24.74 7.59
N SER A 710 36.75 -25.99 8.06
CA SER A 710 36.03 -26.45 9.24
C SER A 710 36.87 -26.30 10.49
N HIS A 711 36.32 -25.61 11.48
CA HIS A 711 36.98 -25.40 12.78
C HIS A 711 36.68 -26.52 13.80
N ASN A 712 35.99 -27.60 13.40
CA ASN A 712 35.54 -28.69 14.29
C ASN A 712 35.94 -30.11 13.82
N GLY A 713 36.74 -30.24 12.76
CA GLY A 713 37.27 -31.53 12.29
C GLY A 713 36.35 -32.34 11.37
N TYR A 714 35.12 -31.88 11.07
CA TYR A 714 34.22 -32.52 10.09
C TYR A 714 34.30 -31.86 8.70
N LYS A 715 34.10 -32.65 7.64
CA LYS A 715 34.18 -32.18 6.24
C LYS A 715 33.00 -31.26 5.90
N VAL A 716 33.30 -30.09 5.31
CA VAL A 716 32.29 -29.11 4.88
C VAL A 716 31.55 -29.63 3.64
N THR A 717 30.23 -29.48 3.63
CA THR A 717 29.36 -29.73 2.46
C THR A 717 28.64 -28.43 2.07
N TYR A 718 28.31 -28.29 0.79
CA TYR A 718 27.73 -27.06 0.25
C TYR A 718 26.32 -27.32 -0.30
N SER A 719 25.43 -26.36 -0.10
CA SER A 719 24.13 -26.31 -0.77
C SER A 719 23.81 -24.90 -1.22
N ILE A 720 23.03 -24.77 -2.29
CA ILE A 720 22.63 -23.47 -2.80
C ILE A 720 21.50 -22.94 -1.92
N ALA A 721 21.73 -21.83 -1.23
CA ALA A 721 20.70 -21.12 -0.47
C ALA A 721 19.83 -20.27 -1.41
N SER A 722 20.49 -19.58 -2.33
CA SER A 722 19.86 -18.83 -3.42
C SER A 722 20.77 -18.89 -4.64
N GLY A 723 20.20 -19.22 -5.80
CA GLY A 723 20.90 -19.16 -7.07
C GLY A 723 21.17 -17.72 -7.54
N PRO A 724 22.02 -17.57 -8.57
CA PRO A 724 22.21 -16.31 -9.29
C PRO A 724 20.94 -15.87 -10.03
N LYS A 725 20.78 -14.57 -10.27
CA LYS A 725 19.58 -14.00 -10.92
C LYS A 725 19.70 -13.84 -12.44
N TYR A 726 20.91 -13.62 -12.94
CA TYR A 726 21.22 -13.26 -14.34
C TYR A 726 21.97 -14.37 -15.09
N GLY A 727 22.05 -15.54 -14.48
CA GLY A 727 22.67 -16.74 -15.01
C GLY A 727 22.31 -17.94 -14.14
N GLU A 728 22.98 -19.05 -14.37
CA GLU A 728 22.76 -20.27 -13.60
C GLU A 728 24.09 -20.83 -13.08
N LEU A 729 24.03 -21.51 -11.93
CA LEU A 729 25.13 -22.37 -11.49
C LEU A 729 24.95 -23.74 -12.11
N THR A 730 25.67 -24.00 -13.19
CA THR A 730 25.78 -25.32 -13.79
C THR A 730 26.90 -26.12 -13.13
N SER A 731 26.80 -27.44 -13.16
CA SER A 731 27.83 -28.35 -12.62
C SER A 731 28.19 -28.16 -11.13
N PHE A 732 27.28 -27.61 -10.32
CA PHE A 732 27.49 -27.45 -8.87
C PHE A 732 27.63 -28.81 -8.17
N ASN A 733 28.78 -29.04 -7.54
CA ASN A 733 29.06 -30.25 -6.79
C ASN A 733 28.97 -29.97 -5.27
N PRO A 734 27.93 -30.46 -4.57
CA PRO A 734 27.72 -30.20 -3.15
C PRO A 734 28.79 -30.82 -2.22
N ALA A 735 29.56 -31.79 -2.71
CA ALA A 735 30.61 -32.47 -1.94
C ALA A 735 32.01 -31.85 -2.12
N THR A 736 32.24 -31.13 -3.22
CA THR A 736 33.54 -30.51 -3.51
C THR A 736 33.49 -28.99 -3.56
N GLY A 737 32.33 -28.37 -3.77
CA GLY A 737 32.18 -26.92 -3.92
C GLY A 737 32.57 -26.39 -5.30
N ALA A 738 32.83 -27.27 -6.27
CA ALA A 738 33.09 -26.88 -7.66
C ALA A 738 31.79 -26.43 -8.32
N TYR A 739 31.84 -25.37 -9.13
CA TYR A 739 30.70 -24.86 -9.88
C TYR A 739 31.14 -24.16 -11.18
N THR A 740 30.20 -24.01 -12.11
CA THR A 740 30.36 -23.13 -13.28
C THR A 740 29.18 -22.17 -13.32
N TYR A 741 29.44 -20.87 -13.21
CA TYR A 741 28.45 -19.83 -13.46
C TYR A 741 28.34 -19.60 -14.97
N THR A 742 27.14 -19.69 -15.51
CA THR A 742 26.84 -19.43 -16.92
C THR A 742 25.88 -18.23 -17.00
N PRO A 743 26.32 -17.05 -17.48
CA PRO A 743 25.44 -15.90 -17.62
C PRO A 743 24.44 -16.10 -18.74
N ASN A 744 23.33 -15.36 -18.70
CA ASN A 744 22.44 -15.22 -19.84
C ASN A 744 23.23 -14.65 -21.04
N SER A 745 23.03 -15.23 -22.22
CA SER A 745 23.77 -14.86 -23.44
C SER A 745 23.62 -13.37 -23.82
N GLN A 746 22.49 -12.73 -23.51
CA GLN A 746 22.27 -11.30 -23.75
C GLN A 746 23.13 -10.39 -22.85
N LEU A 747 23.71 -10.94 -21.78
CA LEU A 747 24.55 -10.21 -20.81
C LEU A 747 26.05 -10.45 -20.99
N VAL A 748 26.46 -11.33 -21.91
CA VAL A 748 27.87 -11.62 -22.17
C VAL A 748 28.60 -10.39 -22.73
N THR A 749 28.02 -9.75 -23.75
CA THR A 749 28.60 -8.58 -24.40
C THR A 749 28.60 -7.33 -23.51
N PRO A 750 27.47 -6.92 -22.89
CA PRO A 750 27.46 -5.74 -22.03
C PRO A 750 28.14 -5.97 -20.67
N GLY A 751 28.20 -7.22 -20.22
CA GLY A 751 28.65 -7.62 -18.88
C GLY A 751 27.49 -7.61 -17.89
N VAL A 752 27.71 -8.18 -16.69
CA VAL A 752 26.76 -8.10 -15.56
C VAL A 752 27.47 -8.43 -14.26
N THR A 753 27.00 -7.85 -13.16
CA THR A 753 27.36 -8.30 -11.80
C THR A 753 26.19 -9.06 -11.20
N ASP A 754 26.44 -10.31 -10.78
CA ASP A 754 25.45 -11.21 -10.18
C ASP A 754 25.96 -11.74 -8.83
N THR A 755 25.06 -12.29 -8.03
CA THR A 755 25.38 -12.86 -6.72
C THR A 755 24.64 -14.16 -6.48
N PHE A 756 25.28 -15.11 -5.82
CA PHE A 756 24.64 -16.32 -5.33
C PHE A 756 25.04 -16.59 -3.89
N THR A 757 24.15 -17.25 -3.13
CA THR A 757 24.39 -17.55 -1.71
C THR A 757 24.51 -19.05 -1.51
N ILE A 758 25.59 -19.46 -0.86
CA ILE A 758 25.87 -20.85 -0.54
C ILE A 758 25.77 -21.04 0.97
N VAL A 759 25.09 -22.11 1.37
CA VAL A 759 25.16 -22.63 2.73
C VAL A 759 26.32 -23.62 2.79
N ALA A 760 27.34 -23.31 3.57
CA ALA A 760 28.36 -24.29 3.94
C ALA A 760 28.02 -24.89 5.31
N SER A 761 27.92 -26.21 5.35
CA SER A 761 27.56 -27.00 6.54
C SER A 761 28.74 -27.84 6.99
N ASN A 762 29.14 -27.69 8.26
CA ASN A 762 30.09 -28.58 8.93
C ASN A 762 29.42 -29.53 9.94
N GLY A 763 28.08 -29.60 9.94
CA GLY A 763 27.28 -30.44 10.86
C GLY A 763 26.66 -31.71 10.23
N ALA A 764 26.62 -31.82 8.90
CA ALA A 764 25.93 -32.93 8.22
C ALA A 764 26.50 -34.34 8.52
N GLY A 765 27.79 -34.43 8.89
CA GLY A 765 28.44 -35.69 9.31
C GLY A 765 28.36 -36.01 10.81
N ALA A 766 27.78 -35.11 11.63
CA ALA A 766 27.73 -35.23 13.09
C ALA A 766 26.34 -35.64 13.64
N GLN A 767 25.31 -35.74 12.79
CA GLN A 767 23.93 -36.05 13.19
C GLN A 767 23.75 -37.55 13.51
N LEU A 768 23.27 -37.88 14.71
CA LEU A 768 22.85 -39.23 15.08
C LEU A 768 21.41 -39.50 14.64
N SER A 769 21.13 -40.69 14.10
CA SER A 769 19.78 -41.08 13.63
C SER A 769 18.85 -41.48 14.79
N GLY A 770 17.56 -41.13 14.68
CA GLY A 770 16.53 -41.49 15.66
C GLY A 770 16.46 -40.55 16.88
N PRO A 771 15.82 -40.95 18.00
CA PRO A 771 15.47 -40.05 19.12
C PRO A 771 16.67 -39.42 19.85
N LEU A 772 17.88 -39.99 19.70
CA LEU A 772 19.12 -39.43 20.22
C LEU A 772 19.60 -38.20 19.42
N GLY A 773 19.30 -38.14 18.12
CA GLY A 773 19.57 -36.96 17.28
C GLY A 773 18.70 -35.76 17.64
N THR A 774 17.44 -36.02 18.03
CA THR A 774 16.51 -34.97 18.47
C THR A 774 16.96 -34.30 19.77
N LEU A 775 17.50 -35.09 20.71
CA LEU A 775 18.07 -34.57 21.96
C LEU A 775 19.36 -33.76 21.71
N GLN A 776 20.22 -34.23 20.79
CA GLN A 776 21.42 -33.50 20.35
C GLN A 776 21.06 -32.15 19.74
N ASN A 777 20.05 -32.09 18.87
CA ASN A 777 19.59 -30.85 18.23
C ASN A 777 18.99 -29.86 19.24
N ALA A 778 18.22 -30.34 20.22
CA ALA A 778 17.63 -29.50 21.26
C ALA A 778 18.70 -28.85 22.16
N LEU A 779 19.75 -29.61 22.51
CA LEU A 779 20.86 -29.11 23.32
C LEU A 779 21.76 -28.14 22.54
N HIS A 780 22.05 -28.42 21.27
CA HIS A 780 22.83 -27.53 20.41
C HIS A 780 22.08 -26.22 20.10
N TYR A 781 20.77 -26.28 19.86
CA TYR A 781 19.92 -25.10 19.71
C TYR A 781 19.91 -24.25 20.99
N ALA A 782 19.79 -24.86 22.16
CA ALA A 782 19.87 -24.14 23.44
C ALA A 782 21.24 -23.48 23.66
N ALA A 783 22.34 -24.11 23.23
CA ALA A 783 23.69 -23.55 23.33
C ALA A 783 23.92 -22.34 22.40
N ILE A 784 23.28 -22.31 21.21
CA ILE A 784 23.26 -21.13 20.31
C ILE A 784 22.49 -19.97 20.97
N GLN A 785 21.31 -20.24 21.54
CA GLN A 785 20.47 -19.23 22.19
C GLN A 785 21.12 -18.62 23.45
N LEU A 786 22.01 -19.37 24.12
CA LEU A 786 22.77 -18.91 25.28
C LEU A 786 24.12 -18.27 24.92
N GLY A 787 24.46 -18.15 23.62
CA GLY A 787 25.70 -17.53 23.13
C GLY A 787 26.97 -18.36 23.34
N LEU A 788 26.84 -19.66 23.62
CA LEU A 788 27.95 -20.57 23.89
C LEU A 788 28.51 -21.21 22.60
N ALA A 789 27.65 -21.49 21.60
CA ALA A 789 28.03 -22.09 20.31
C ALA A 789 27.56 -21.25 19.10
N LYS A 790 28.25 -21.36 17.96
CA LYS A 790 27.80 -20.80 16.67
C LYS A 790 27.01 -21.83 15.84
N PRO A 791 26.10 -21.39 14.93
CA PRO A 791 25.35 -22.29 14.05
C PRO A 791 26.23 -23.23 13.21
N ASP A 792 25.74 -24.45 12.95
CA ASP A 792 26.37 -25.50 12.10
C ASP A 792 26.46 -25.13 10.60
N THR A 793 25.86 -24.00 10.22
CA THR A 793 25.85 -23.48 8.86
C THR A 793 26.27 -22.03 8.83
N VAL A 794 27.08 -21.66 7.84
CA VAL A 794 27.29 -20.27 7.44
C VAL A 794 26.64 -20.07 6.08
N GLN A 795 25.90 -18.97 5.94
CA GLN A 795 25.47 -18.49 4.63
C GLN A 795 26.49 -17.45 4.17
N GLN A 796 27.09 -17.68 3.02
CA GLN A 796 28.03 -16.74 2.41
C GLN A 796 27.55 -16.39 1.00
N THR A 797 27.43 -15.10 0.75
CA THR A 797 27.11 -14.55 -0.58
C THR A 797 28.42 -14.33 -1.33
N PHE A 798 28.46 -14.79 -2.57
CA PHE A 798 29.56 -14.60 -3.52
C PHE A 798 29.08 -13.74 -4.69
N THR A 799 29.92 -12.80 -5.10
CA THR A 799 29.70 -11.95 -6.28
C THR A 799 30.48 -12.52 -7.45
N VAL A 800 29.83 -12.62 -8.60
CA VAL A 800 30.47 -12.92 -9.89
C VAL A 800 30.29 -11.74 -10.82
N GLN A 801 31.35 -11.39 -11.54
CA GLN A 801 31.36 -10.27 -12.46
C GLN A 801 31.74 -10.76 -13.85
N VAL A 802 30.80 -10.67 -14.78
CA VAL A 802 31.06 -10.88 -16.21
C VAL A 802 31.50 -9.54 -16.79
N LEU A 803 32.72 -9.48 -17.28
CA LEU A 803 33.30 -8.31 -17.93
C LEU A 803 32.76 -8.20 -19.36
N GLY A 804 32.20 -7.04 -19.69
CA GLY A 804 31.74 -6.70 -21.03
C GLY A 804 32.10 -5.26 -21.39
N ASN A 805 31.47 -4.71 -22.42
CA ASN A 805 31.71 -3.35 -22.87
C ASN A 805 31.08 -2.27 -21.95
N GLY A 806 30.23 -2.65 -21.00
CA GLY A 806 29.57 -1.75 -20.06
C GLY A 806 28.49 -0.85 -20.69
N VAL A 807 27.99 -1.20 -21.87
CA VAL A 807 26.95 -0.46 -22.61
C VAL A 807 25.67 -1.30 -22.67
N TYR A 808 24.60 -0.78 -22.09
CA TYR A 808 23.30 -1.44 -21.96
C TYR A 808 22.22 -0.63 -22.67
N GLY A 809 21.22 -1.30 -23.26
CA GLY A 809 20.10 -0.64 -23.93
C GLY A 809 20.44 -0.01 -25.29
N LEU A 810 19.49 0.74 -25.85
CA LEU A 810 19.55 1.30 -27.20
C LEU A 810 19.14 2.77 -27.20
N THR A 811 20.05 3.67 -27.57
CA THR A 811 19.74 5.11 -27.69
C THR A 811 18.71 5.41 -28.79
N SER A 812 18.51 4.51 -29.74
CA SER A 812 17.47 4.60 -30.77
C SER A 812 16.05 4.56 -30.20
N ASN A 813 15.86 4.07 -28.96
CA ASN A 813 14.57 4.10 -28.28
C ASN A 813 14.12 5.53 -27.92
N SER A 814 14.96 6.54 -28.14
CA SER A 814 14.55 7.96 -28.13
C SER A 814 13.39 8.27 -29.07
N GLN A 815 13.19 7.47 -30.13
CA GLN A 815 12.04 7.61 -31.04
C GLN A 815 10.68 7.33 -30.39
N TYR A 816 10.65 6.69 -29.21
CA TYR A 816 9.44 6.35 -28.46
C TYR A 816 9.09 7.37 -27.39
N ALA A 817 9.89 8.43 -27.24
CA ALA A 817 9.68 9.44 -26.21
C ALA A 817 8.38 10.22 -26.45
N ILE A 818 7.63 10.45 -25.37
CA ILE A 818 6.53 11.41 -25.31
C ILE A 818 7.09 12.66 -24.61
N VAL A 819 7.59 13.62 -25.38
CA VAL A 819 8.37 14.78 -24.87
C VAL A 819 7.56 16.06 -24.66
N ASN A 820 6.29 16.06 -25.06
CA ASN A 820 5.40 17.20 -24.89
C ASN A 820 4.43 16.89 -23.77
N GLN A 821 4.87 16.99 -22.53
CA GLN A 821 3.97 16.89 -21.39
C GLN A 821 3.03 18.09 -21.37
N SER A 822 1.76 17.86 -21.65
CA SER A 822 0.72 18.88 -21.67
C SER A 822 0.09 19.09 -20.29
N TYR A 823 0.23 18.11 -19.37
CA TYR A 823 -0.44 18.06 -18.05
C TYR A 823 0.50 17.57 -16.93
N SER A 824 0.07 17.50 -15.66
CA SER A 824 0.85 16.92 -14.56
C SER A 824 0.82 15.38 -14.56
N ASN A 825 1.31 14.75 -15.64
CA ASN A 825 1.09 13.33 -15.92
C ASN A 825 2.37 12.58 -16.37
N CYS A 826 3.55 12.96 -15.86
CA CYS A 826 4.83 12.35 -16.23
C CYS A 826 4.81 10.82 -16.19
N THR A 827 4.16 10.21 -15.19
CA THR A 827 3.98 8.76 -15.08
C THR A 827 3.23 8.15 -16.27
N LEU A 828 2.18 8.82 -16.78
CA LEU A 828 1.45 8.36 -17.96
C LEU A 828 2.29 8.47 -19.24
N ASN A 829 3.07 9.54 -19.38
CA ASN A 829 3.95 9.73 -20.52
C ASN A 829 5.11 8.73 -20.51
N ALA A 830 5.71 8.49 -19.35
CA ALA A 830 6.73 7.46 -19.16
C ALA A 830 6.16 6.06 -19.44
N ALA A 831 4.96 5.75 -18.95
CA ALA A 831 4.27 4.50 -19.25
C ALA A 831 3.97 4.34 -20.75
N GLY A 832 3.47 5.38 -21.42
CA GLY A 832 3.21 5.35 -22.86
C GLY A 832 4.49 5.12 -23.69
N ALA A 833 5.60 5.77 -23.30
CA ALA A 833 6.91 5.55 -23.91
C ALA A 833 7.45 4.14 -23.64
N ALA A 834 7.25 3.61 -22.43
CA ALA A 834 7.64 2.25 -22.07
C ALA A 834 6.80 1.20 -22.83
N VAL A 835 5.49 1.40 -22.99
CA VAL A 835 4.61 0.57 -23.84
C VAL A 835 5.12 0.57 -25.28
N ALA A 836 5.47 1.72 -25.82
CA ALA A 836 5.99 1.82 -27.18
C ALA A 836 7.34 1.11 -27.35
N GLN A 837 8.24 1.19 -26.36
CA GLN A 837 9.50 0.46 -26.37
C GLN A 837 9.29 -1.05 -26.23
N ALA A 838 8.55 -1.50 -25.21
CA ALA A 838 8.31 -2.90 -24.89
C ALA A 838 7.46 -3.62 -25.94
N THR A 839 6.81 -2.90 -26.85
CA THR A 839 6.03 -3.51 -27.95
C THR A 839 6.70 -3.29 -29.31
N ALA A 840 7.96 -2.83 -29.32
CA ALA A 840 8.71 -2.45 -30.51
C ALA A 840 7.92 -1.52 -31.46
N GLY A 841 7.13 -0.63 -30.88
CA GLY A 841 6.29 0.33 -31.59
C GLY A 841 4.98 -0.21 -32.15
N ARG A 842 4.58 -1.45 -31.83
CA ARG A 842 3.26 -2.00 -32.19
C ARG A 842 2.14 -1.15 -31.57
N TYR A 843 2.30 -0.73 -30.33
CA TYR A 843 1.45 0.26 -29.69
C TYR A 843 2.25 1.55 -29.51
N ARG A 844 1.70 2.68 -29.94
CA ARG A 844 2.31 4.02 -29.74
C ARG A 844 1.25 4.97 -29.22
N PRO A 845 0.79 4.79 -27.97
CA PRO A 845 -0.23 5.65 -27.39
C PRO A 845 0.30 7.09 -27.31
N SER A 846 -0.53 8.04 -27.67
CA SER A 846 -0.28 9.46 -27.40
C SER A 846 -0.53 9.78 -25.92
N GLU A 847 -0.07 10.95 -25.47
CA GLU A 847 -0.43 11.47 -24.14
C GLU A 847 -1.95 11.49 -23.95
N ALA A 848 -2.71 11.90 -24.98
CA ALA A 848 -4.17 11.95 -24.94
C ALA A 848 -4.81 10.57 -24.77
N ASP A 849 -4.25 9.53 -25.42
CA ASP A 849 -4.75 8.16 -25.26
C ASP A 849 -4.50 7.68 -23.82
N MET A 850 -3.30 7.93 -23.27
CA MET A 850 -2.96 7.53 -21.90
C MET A 850 -3.82 8.23 -20.86
N VAL A 851 -4.08 9.53 -21.02
CA VAL A 851 -5.02 10.30 -20.18
C VAL A 851 -6.42 9.70 -20.24
N ALA A 852 -6.95 9.45 -21.44
CA ALA A 852 -8.29 8.89 -21.60
C ALA A 852 -8.43 7.51 -20.94
N TYR A 853 -7.41 6.64 -21.08
CA TYR A 853 -7.41 5.34 -20.40
C TYR A 853 -7.35 5.45 -18.89
N ALA A 854 -6.56 6.39 -18.34
CA ALA A 854 -6.47 6.59 -16.91
C ALA A 854 -7.74 7.20 -16.30
N GLN A 855 -8.49 8.00 -17.07
CA GLN A 855 -9.81 8.50 -16.68
C GLN A 855 -10.91 7.44 -16.76
N GLU A 856 -10.74 6.44 -17.63
CA GLU A 856 -11.70 5.35 -17.76
C GLU A 856 -11.55 4.32 -16.63
N LEU A 857 -10.31 3.99 -16.25
CA LEU A 857 -9.99 2.89 -15.34
C LEU A 857 -10.03 3.28 -13.86
N ASN A 858 -10.38 2.29 -13.03
CA ASN A 858 -10.43 2.46 -11.58
C ASN A 858 -9.04 2.23 -10.97
N SER A 859 -8.72 3.02 -9.95
CA SER A 859 -7.44 2.96 -9.25
C SER A 859 -7.37 1.70 -8.39
N VAL A 860 -6.30 0.93 -8.58
CA VAL A 860 -5.97 -0.23 -7.75
C VAL A 860 -5.21 0.21 -6.49
N VAL A 861 -4.70 1.44 -6.46
CA VAL A 861 -4.05 2.09 -5.31
C VAL A 861 -5.06 2.79 -4.42
N ARG A 862 -6.11 3.38 -5.02
CA ARG A 862 -7.20 4.10 -4.36
C ARG A 862 -8.54 3.44 -4.72
N PRO A 863 -8.86 2.28 -4.12
CA PRO A 863 -10.09 1.54 -4.43
C PRO A 863 -11.33 2.42 -4.29
N GLY A 864 -12.20 2.43 -5.31
CA GLY A 864 -13.37 3.31 -5.36
C GLY A 864 -13.16 4.68 -6.01
N ALA A 865 -12.00 4.95 -6.61
CA ALA A 865 -11.71 6.18 -7.36
C ALA A 865 -11.12 5.87 -8.74
N LYS A 866 -11.13 6.83 -9.68
CA LYS A 866 -10.36 6.75 -10.93
C LYS A 866 -8.86 6.82 -10.70
N MET A 867 -8.09 6.25 -11.63
CA MET A 867 -6.64 6.44 -11.69
C MET A 867 -6.29 7.91 -11.93
N TYR A 868 -7.07 8.60 -12.76
CA TYR A 868 -6.90 10.01 -13.09
C TYR A 868 -8.24 10.73 -13.18
N LEU A 869 -8.38 11.89 -12.52
CA LEU A 869 -9.67 12.57 -12.42
C LEU A 869 -9.90 13.51 -13.60
N ASP A 870 -8.93 14.38 -13.88
CA ASP A 870 -8.98 15.34 -14.99
C ASP A 870 -7.57 15.79 -15.33
N GLU A 871 -7.27 15.91 -16.61
CA GLU A 871 -5.96 16.35 -17.11
C GLU A 871 -5.62 17.80 -16.72
N ASN A 872 -6.62 18.58 -16.33
CA ASN A 872 -6.51 19.95 -15.89
C ASN A 872 -6.59 20.09 -14.36
N THR A 873 -6.36 19.00 -13.62
CA THR A 873 -6.16 19.01 -12.16
C THR A 873 -4.68 18.86 -11.81
N ALA A 874 -4.31 19.20 -10.58
CA ALA A 874 -2.93 19.10 -10.11
C ALA A 874 -2.51 17.67 -9.73
N ASP A 875 -3.46 16.73 -9.72
CA ASP A 875 -3.21 15.34 -9.32
C ASP A 875 -2.45 14.59 -10.42
N GLY A 876 -1.76 13.51 -10.03
CA GLY A 876 -1.03 12.62 -10.93
C GLY A 876 -1.49 11.17 -10.78
N VAL A 877 -0.98 10.29 -11.65
CA VAL A 877 -1.27 8.86 -11.62
C VAL A 877 -0.20 8.12 -10.83
N ALA A 878 -0.60 7.22 -9.92
CA ALA A 878 0.35 6.39 -9.19
C ALA A 878 1.04 5.38 -10.13
N VAL A 879 2.32 5.09 -9.91
CA VAL A 879 3.08 4.14 -10.75
C VAL A 879 2.40 2.76 -10.79
N LYS A 880 1.88 2.29 -9.65
CA LYS A 880 1.13 1.03 -9.57
C LYS A 880 -0.20 1.05 -10.35
N ASP A 881 -0.86 2.21 -10.47
CA ASP A 881 -2.03 2.36 -11.35
C ASP A 881 -1.61 2.35 -12.83
N ALA A 882 -0.47 2.95 -13.17
CA ALA A 882 0.08 2.89 -14.53
C ALA A 882 0.45 1.45 -14.93
N VAL A 883 0.98 0.65 -14.01
CA VAL A 883 1.19 -0.80 -14.21
C VAL A 883 -0.12 -1.54 -14.49
N ALA A 884 -1.17 -1.28 -13.69
CA ALA A 884 -2.49 -1.87 -13.91
C ALA A 884 -3.10 -1.44 -15.25
N LEU A 885 -2.95 -0.17 -15.63
CA LEU A 885 -3.36 0.35 -16.95
C LEU A 885 -2.66 -0.39 -18.07
N MET A 886 -1.34 -0.61 -17.97
CA MET A 886 -0.58 -1.32 -18.99
C MET A 886 -1.03 -2.78 -19.17
N ALA A 887 -1.34 -3.45 -18.06
CA ALA A 887 -1.89 -4.80 -18.09
C ALA A 887 -3.27 -4.83 -18.75
N GLU A 888 -4.19 -3.95 -18.35
CA GLU A 888 -5.58 -3.96 -18.82
C GLU A 888 -5.72 -3.51 -20.29
N LYS A 889 -5.03 -2.42 -20.69
CA LYS A 889 -5.20 -1.84 -22.03
C LYS A 889 -4.28 -2.43 -23.08
N PHE A 890 -3.12 -2.96 -22.69
CA PHE A 890 -2.10 -3.46 -23.63
C PHE A 890 -1.72 -4.93 -23.41
N GLY A 891 -2.19 -5.58 -22.34
CA GLY A 891 -1.86 -6.97 -22.03
C GLY A 891 -0.41 -7.17 -21.58
N LEU A 892 0.27 -6.10 -21.16
CA LEU A 892 1.68 -6.13 -20.79
C LEU A 892 1.88 -6.48 -19.33
N THR A 893 2.92 -7.25 -19.03
CA THR A 893 3.35 -7.49 -17.65
C THR A 893 4.38 -6.44 -17.23
N ALA A 894 4.09 -5.69 -16.18
CA ALA A 894 5.03 -4.75 -15.58
C ALA A 894 5.13 -4.95 -14.06
N ASN A 895 6.33 -4.76 -13.50
CA ASN A 895 6.60 -4.94 -12.07
C ASN A 895 7.47 -3.82 -11.52
N THR A 896 7.09 -3.30 -10.36
CA THR A 896 7.82 -2.23 -9.65
C THR A 896 8.59 -2.80 -8.47
N TYR A 897 9.86 -2.40 -8.34
CA TYR A 897 10.78 -2.86 -7.30
C TYR A 897 11.40 -1.66 -6.58
N HIS A 898 11.65 -1.79 -5.28
CA HIS A 898 12.43 -0.82 -4.50
C HIS A 898 13.67 -1.50 -3.92
N TYR A 899 14.79 -0.79 -3.92
CA TYR A 899 16.07 -1.32 -3.44
C TYR A 899 16.64 -0.46 -2.31
N LYS A 900 17.37 -1.10 -1.40
CA LYS A 900 18.04 -0.39 -0.30
C LYS A 900 19.32 0.30 -0.75
N ASP A 901 19.96 -0.21 -1.81
CA ASP A 901 21.22 0.28 -2.32
C ASP A 901 21.27 0.29 -3.87
N SER A 902 22.22 1.05 -4.40
CA SER A 902 22.38 1.23 -5.85
C SER A 902 22.97 0.02 -6.59
N PRO A 903 23.87 -0.81 -6.02
CA PRO A 903 24.46 -1.92 -6.79
C PRO A 903 23.42 -2.91 -7.30
N GLN A 904 22.49 -3.35 -6.44
CA GLN A 904 21.45 -4.29 -6.86
C GLN A 904 20.51 -3.65 -7.88
N ALA A 905 20.06 -2.42 -7.63
CA ALA A 905 19.18 -1.67 -8.52
C ALA A 905 19.80 -1.47 -9.91
N MET A 906 21.10 -1.13 -9.97
CA MET A 906 21.82 -0.95 -11.22
C MET A 906 21.99 -2.25 -11.98
N SER A 907 22.30 -3.37 -11.32
CA SER A 907 22.36 -4.68 -11.99
C SER A 907 21.02 -5.03 -12.62
N ASP A 908 19.91 -4.78 -11.92
CA ASP A 908 18.55 -5.06 -12.42
C ASP A 908 18.18 -4.15 -13.60
N LEU A 909 18.46 -2.85 -13.50
CA LEU A 909 18.26 -1.90 -14.59
C LEU A 909 19.08 -2.30 -15.85
N GLN A 910 20.36 -2.59 -15.66
CA GLN A 910 21.29 -2.98 -16.73
C GLN A 910 20.84 -4.25 -17.44
N ALA A 911 20.46 -5.28 -16.68
CA ALA A 911 20.02 -6.54 -17.24
C ALA A 911 18.75 -6.37 -18.07
N ASN A 912 17.77 -5.64 -17.56
CA ASN A 912 16.51 -5.40 -18.27
C ASN A 912 16.69 -4.56 -19.54
N LEU A 913 17.57 -3.55 -19.52
CA LEU A 913 17.95 -2.81 -20.72
C LEU A 913 18.62 -3.71 -21.78
N ALA A 914 19.46 -4.65 -21.35
CA ALA A 914 20.10 -5.61 -22.26
C ALA A 914 19.10 -6.65 -22.81
N TYR A 915 18.09 -7.03 -22.03
CA TYR A 915 17.00 -7.89 -22.48
C TYR A 915 16.04 -7.19 -23.46
N GLY A 916 16.12 -5.85 -23.56
CA GLY A 916 15.23 -5.05 -24.39
C GLY A 916 13.90 -4.73 -23.72
N ASN A 917 13.76 -4.99 -22.41
CA ASN A 917 12.63 -4.52 -21.62
C ASN A 917 12.65 -2.99 -21.52
N ALA A 918 11.49 -2.39 -21.27
CA ALA A 918 11.43 -0.96 -20.94
C ALA A 918 11.57 -0.77 -19.44
N THR A 919 12.30 0.27 -19.02
CA THR A 919 12.56 0.55 -17.61
C THR A 919 12.17 1.98 -17.28
N MET A 920 11.24 2.12 -16.35
CA MET A 920 10.83 3.41 -15.79
C MET A 920 11.40 3.56 -14.38
N VAL A 921 11.74 4.80 -14.00
CA VAL A 921 12.27 5.12 -12.68
C VAL A 921 11.71 6.44 -12.16
N THR A 922 11.44 6.47 -10.85
CA THR A 922 11.07 7.69 -10.13
C THR A 922 12.31 8.41 -9.63
N ILE A 923 12.42 9.70 -9.91
CA ILE A 923 13.57 10.54 -9.57
C ILE A 923 13.12 11.87 -8.97
N SER A 924 14.04 12.56 -8.31
CA SER A 924 13.90 13.99 -8.04
C SER A 924 14.32 14.80 -9.29
N ALA A 925 13.36 15.49 -9.91
CA ALA A 925 13.62 16.27 -11.11
C ALA A 925 14.59 17.43 -10.85
N SER A 926 14.44 18.12 -9.72
CA SER A 926 15.28 19.26 -9.35
C SER A 926 16.75 18.87 -9.18
N LEU A 927 17.06 17.68 -8.65
CA LEU A 927 18.44 17.19 -8.55
C LEU A 927 19.04 16.82 -9.91
N MET A 928 18.24 16.26 -10.82
CA MET A 928 18.71 15.84 -12.12
C MET A 928 18.96 17.04 -13.05
N TRP A 929 18.04 18.01 -13.12
CA TRP A 929 18.12 19.12 -14.07
C TRP A 929 19.19 20.15 -13.71
N ASN A 930 19.45 20.38 -12.41
CA ASN A 930 20.54 21.25 -11.95
C ASN A 930 21.94 20.70 -12.30
N ALA A 931 22.05 19.42 -12.68
CA ALA A 931 23.32 18.80 -13.06
C ALA A 931 23.61 18.87 -14.57
N ILE A 932 22.73 19.45 -15.39
CA ILE A 932 22.86 19.51 -16.86
C ILE A 932 23.36 20.89 -17.31
N PRO A 933 24.48 21.00 -18.05
CA PRO A 933 24.91 22.26 -18.64
C PRO A 933 23.90 22.77 -19.67
N ASN A 934 23.38 23.99 -19.49
CA ASN A 934 22.32 24.64 -20.31
C ASN A 934 20.89 24.11 -20.12
N GLY A 935 20.61 23.33 -19.06
CA GLY A 935 19.22 23.13 -18.61
C GLY A 935 18.64 24.49 -18.19
N GLY A 936 17.42 24.82 -18.64
CA GLY A 936 16.74 26.00 -18.12
C GLY A 936 16.57 25.87 -16.60
N GLU A 937 16.69 26.98 -15.86
CA GLU A 937 16.26 27.04 -14.47
C GLU A 937 14.73 26.86 -14.46
N SER A 938 14.24 25.62 -14.51
CA SER A 938 12.83 25.36 -14.24
C SER A 938 12.62 25.71 -12.77
N SER A 939 11.72 26.65 -12.52
CA SER A 939 11.46 27.21 -11.21
C SER A 939 10.80 26.18 -10.28
N ASN A 940 11.56 25.22 -9.76
CA ASN A 940 11.16 24.40 -8.61
C ASN A 940 12.26 24.46 -7.53
N PRO A 941 12.14 25.35 -6.53
CA PRO A 941 13.18 25.59 -5.53
C PRO A 941 13.30 24.51 -4.43
N ASN A 942 12.58 23.38 -4.53
CA ASN A 942 12.61 22.32 -3.51
C ASN A 942 13.47 21.12 -3.92
N TYR A 943 14.49 20.84 -3.12
CA TYR A 943 15.49 19.77 -3.30
C TYR A 943 15.08 18.42 -2.69
N THR A 944 13.80 18.23 -2.34
CA THR A 944 13.31 17.08 -1.56
C THR A 944 12.04 16.41 -2.09
N ASP A 945 11.40 16.95 -3.13
CA ASP A 945 10.13 16.43 -3.61
C ASP A 945 10.38 15.27 -4.61
N LEU A 946 9.69 14.15 -4.35
CA LEU A 946 9.59 13.00 -5.25
C LEU A 946 8.51 13.30 -6.28
N ASP A 947 8.90 13.86 -7.42
CA ASP A 947 7.94 14.53 -8.30
C ASP A 947 7.94 14.06 -9.76
N HIS A 948 8.82 13.11 -10.15
CA HIS A 948 8.98 12.81 -11.58
C HIS A 948 9.34 11.37 -11.95
N GLU A 949 8.68 10.88 -13.01
CA GLU A 949 8.88 9.54 -13.58
C GLU A 949 9.46 9.67 -15.00
N ILE A 950 10.52 8.90 -15.30
CA ILE A 950 11.20 8.90 -16.60
C ILE A 950 11.48 7.49 -17.11
N VAL A 951 11.80 7.35 -18.40
CA VAL A 951 12.22 6.06 -18.99
C VAL A 951 13.74 6.06 -19.20
N VAL A 952 14.43 5.06 -18.67
CA VAL A 952 15.85 4.85 -18.99
C VAL A 952 15.93 4.01 -20.26
N ILE A 953 16.72 4.46 -21.24
CA ILE A 953 16.84 3.76 -22.53
C ILE A 953 18.23 3.21 -22.80
N ALA A 954 19.27 3.77 -22.18
CA ALA A 954 20.62 3.22 -22.26
C ALA A 954 21.49 3.64 -21.06
N VAL A 955 22.50 2.81 -20.74
CA VAL A 955 23.54 3.11 -19.75
C VAL A 955 24.90 2.82 -20.38
N ASP A 956 25.82 3.78 -20.34
CA ASP A 956 27.22 3.63 -20.75
C ASP A 956 28.12 3.87 -19.54
N LEU A 957 28.55 2.79 -18.91
CA LEU A 957 29.41 2.83 -17.73
C LEU A 957 30.83 3.35 -18.04
N THR A 958 31.28 3.18 -19.29
CA THR A 958 32.63 3.62 -19.69
C THR A 958 32.73 5.13 -19.79
N LYS A 959 31.63 5.78 -20.20
CA LYS A 959 31.52 7.24 -20.24
C LYS A 959 30.90 7.83 -18.98
N GLY A 960 30.32 7.00 -18.11
CA GLY A 960 29.57 7.45 -16.94
C GLY A 960 28.30 8.22 -17.32
N ILE A 961 27.59 7.75 -18.36
CA ILE A 961 26.42 8.42 -18.92
C ILE A 961 25.20 7.49 -18.85
N VAL A 962 24.04 8.05 -18.51
CA VAL A 962 22.73 7.43 -18.63
C VAL A 962 21.92 8.21 -19.66
N THR A 963 21.28 7.50 -20.60
CA THR A 963 20.40 8.10 -21.61
C THR A 963 18.95 7.82 -21.26
N VAL A 964 18.12 8.86 -21.24
CA VAL A 964 16.74 8.81 -20.75
C VAL A 964 15.77 9.45 -21.74
N ASN A 965 14.50 9.03 -21.69
CA ASN A 965 13.38 9.76 -22.25
C ASN A 965 12.62 10.43 -21.09
N ASP A 966 12.51 11.75 -21.15
CA ASP A 966 11.86 12.59 -20.13
C ASP A 966 10.78 13.44 -20.81
N SER A 967 9.56 13.42 -20.29
CA SER A 967 8.42 14.13 -20.88
C SER A 967 8.40 15.63 -20.59
N SER A 968 9.18 16.09 -19.62
CA SER A 968 9.13 17.44 -19.07
C SER A 968 10.39 18.27 -19.33
N ALA A 969 11.45 17.66 -19.87
CA ALA A 969 12.71 18.35 -20.12
C ALA A 969 12.60 19.29 -21.34
N ALA A 970 12.86 20.58 -21.13
CA ALA A 970 12.87 21.62 -22.15
C ALA A 970 14.13 22.50 -22.10
N ASN A 971 14.48 23.15 -23.21
CA ASN A 971 15.63 24.07 -23.28
C ASN A 971 15.27 25.45 -22.73
N ALA A 972 16.25 26.36 -22.66
CA ALA A 972 16.02 27.73 -22.21
C ALA A 972 15.08 28.56 -23.12
N GLN A 973 14.57 27.98 -24.21
CA GLN A 973 13.59 28.54 -25.13
C GLN A 973 12.23 27.78 -25.04
N ASP A 974 12.05 26.96 -24.00
CA ASP A 974 10.89 26.08 -23.77
C ASP A 974 10.64 25.03 -24.89
N GLU A 975 11.66 24.71 -25.68
CA GLU A 975 11.54 23.64 -26.68
C GLU A 975 11.85 22.27 -26.03
N PRO A 976 11.03 21.24 -26.28
CA PRO A 976 11.24 19.89 -25.75
C PRO A 976 12.60 19.31 -26.12
N MET A 977 13.34 18.82 -25.12
CA MET A 977 14.66 18.19 -25.31
C MET A 977 14.77 16.79 -24.71
N GLY A 978 13.70 16.27 -24.12
CA GLY A 978 13.77 15.05 -23.31
C GLY A 978 13.93 13.74 -24.07
N ALA A 979 13.89 13.72 -25.41
CA ALA A 979 14.08 12.50 -26.20
C ALA A 979 15.57 12.12 -26.26
N GLY A 980 15.96 11.02 -25.62
CA GLY A 980 17.35 10.56 -25.60
C GLY A 980 18.32 11.51 -24.89
N MET A 981 17.83 12.21 -23.87
CA MET A 981 18.63 13.12 -23.06
C MET A 981 19.74 12.35 -22.32
N GLN A 982 20.97 12.87 -22.35
CA GLN A 982 22.12 12.27 -21.67
C GLN A 982 22.39 12.98 -20.34
N VAL A 983 22.46 12.21 -19.26
CA VAL A 983 22.78 12.70 -17.91
C VAL A 983 23.98 11.93 -17.34
N SER A 984 24.72 12.56 -16.43
CA SER A 984 25.81 11.85 -15.76
C SER A 984 25.26 10.75 -14.84
N LEU A 985 25.98 9.63 -14.75
CA LEU A 985 25.62 8.51 -13.87
C LEU A 985 25.53 8.95 -12.40
N ALA A 986 26.39 9.87 -11.97
CA ALA A 986 26.38 10.39 -10.61
C ALA A 986 25.11 11.22 -10.30
N ALA A 987 24.68 12.07 -11.25
CA ALA A 987 23.45 12.84 -11.11
C ALA A 987 22.22 11.92 -11.09
N PHE A 988 22.17 10.96 -12.02
CA PHE A 988 21.11 9.96 -12.09
C PHE A 988 21.00 9.14 -10.80
N LEU A 989 22.10 8.60 -10.27
CA LEU A 989 22.07 7.82 -9.03
C LEU A 989 21.66 8.66 -7.83
N SER A 990 22.04 9.95 -7.80
CA SER A 990 21.68 10.85 -6.71
C SER A 990 20.19 11.20 -6.74
N SER A 991 19.62 11.42 -7.92
CA SER A 991 18.19 11.69 -8.07
C SER A 991 17.35 10.43 -7.83
N TRP A 992 17.78 9.26 -8.33
CA TRP A 992 17.09 7.98 -8.18
C TRP A 992 17.09 7.44 -6.74
N LYS A 993 18.14 7.76 -5.96
CA LYS A 993 18.19 7.39 -4.54
C LYS A 993 17.02 7.95 -3.73
N THR A 994 16.46 9.09 -4.13
CA THR A 994 15.36 9.73 -3.40
C THR A 994 14.13 8.85 -3.30
N SER A 995 13.85 8.00 -4.30
CA SER A 995 12.70 7.08 -4.35
C SER A 995 13.00 5.70 -3.74
N GLY A 996 14.17 5.52 -3.11
CA GLY A 996 14.66 4.20 -2.74
C GLY A 996 14.95 3.34 -3.96
N TYR A 997 15.48 3.96 -5.03
CA TYR A 997 15.80 3.32 -6.30
C TYR A 997 14.60 2.57 -6.91
N GLU A 998 13.44 3.22 -6.98
CA GLU A 998 12.24 2.62 -7.57
C GLU A 998 12.48 2.28 -9.06
N LEU A 999 12.32 1.01 -9.43
CA LEU A 999 12.48 0.50 -10.80
C LEU A 999 11.19 -0.18 -11.24
N THR A 1000 10.54 0.33 -12.26
CA THR A 1000 9.45 -0.37 -12.95
C THR A 1000 9.98 -0.99 -14.24
N VAL A 1001 9.86 -2.32 -14.36
CA VAL A 1001 10.25 -3.07 -15.56
C VAL A 1001 8.99 -3.48 -16.30
N VAL A 1002 8.89 -3.09 -17.58
CA VAL A 1002 7.84 -3.50 -18.50
C VAL A 1002 8.44 -4.53 -19.46
N ASN A 1003 7.92 -5.76 -19.39
CA ASN A 1003 8.46 -6.86 -20.15
C ASN A 1003 8.14 -6.73 -21.64
N ASN A 1004 9.11 -7.04 -22.47
CA ASN A 1004 8.94 -7.14 -23.91
C ASN A 1004 8.39 -8.54 -24.23
N ASP A 1005 7.10 -8.65 -24.48
CA ASP A 1005 6.47 -9.91 -24.92
C ASP A 1005 6.83 -10.16 -26.39
N VAL A 1006 8.04 -10.70 -26.64
CA VAL A 1006 8.49 -11.19 -27.96
C VAL A 1006 8.45 -12.70 -28.02
#